data_AF-A0A7Y5BEX8-F1
#
_entry.id   AF-A0A7Y5BEX8-F1
#
_cell.length_a   1.000
_cell.length_b   1.000
_cell.length_c   1.000
_cell.angle_alpha   90.00
_cell.angle_beta   90.00
_cell.angle_gamma   90.00
#
_symmetry.space_group_name_H-M   'P 1'
#
loop_
_entity.id
_entity.type
_entity.pdbx_description
1 polymer ?
#
loop_
_entity_poly.entity_id
_entity_poly.type
_entity_poly.pdbx_seq_one_letter_code
_entity_poly.pdbx_strand_id
1 'polypeptide(L)'
;MTHLLAAAWLAMGAMTPTDSDLLRVQQSGKASVLSLGRADAFHVTSAKVESPYAIRLPGSDTLVASWTERSGRSANAYFAISQDGASVDRVAEQQTTIETLYGSFDPSQAQAPVHPSLKAKSGAQTYFVQFVTQPLEEYRQEIRQAGGTIWTYFPHQAYVVRMDAAAKSLVEAMPFVRAVAAFDPGLKLSPELSSALVSGKLPTQRYYISVFKWGPDHKAAVALQIELLGGKVHPTEDPGYLMQATLDAAQLRAVLSMDEVCFVDPWSPPQDDMNVVRQVGGANFLQTTLGFTGQGVRGEVMDGNVLSTHADFQLNPILFHSSGSGSMTHGTPTTGIVFGTGTANPTGRGMLPAGQPIFAGYQTFGNRFTHTQQLLSGPYYACFQSNSWGSTLTTLYNSVSQEMDDILFRNDITIFQSQSNTGNQSSRPQAWAKNIISVGGVYHLGTESRTDDRWNGGASIGPASDGRIKPDLAFFYDQIYCPYSTNSTSYTSSFGGTSAATPMTAGYAGLFFQMWHNGIFGNPATGATVFDNRPKAPLVKAMLANRAYRYAFSGTTADLSRYKQGWGTADVTNIYNARNKMMLINERDALMNLQTKTYRVWVPAGEPEFVASMAYLDPPQVPNATIHRINDLSLKVTAPNGSVYWGNNGLTAGNVSTVGGSANTRDTLECVIVPSPQSGVWTVQVIASEINQDARLESPEVDADFALVVTGVQYSMAPENVVQYAGSTQSGSASDLPTSNNSYWRMRGGSEFNDMTPVAAVRFENTVPGGSLSELRIRVEARTAQSGVTGALHLFGGQNDSIRSFPLGAVGSSDAQVEVVVTTDLAQLIHADGKIRGIVVWRRASSFFDVFVDQVRFEMQP
;
A
#
# COMPACT_ATOMS: atom_id res chain seq x y z
N MET A 1 -7.70 59.66 -3.05
CA MET A 1 -7.00 58.92 -4.12
C MET A 1 -7.48 57.47 -4.25
N THR A 2 -7.93 56.81 -3.16
CA THR A 2 -8.51 55.44 -3.15
C THR A 2 -9.77 55.25 -4.01
N HIS A 3 -10.59 56.29 -4.21
CA HIS A 3 -11.75 56.21 -5.12
C HIS A 3 -11.42 56.35 -6.63
N LEU A 4 -10.20 56.78 -7.00
CA LEU A 4 -9.83 57.04 -8.40
C LEU A 4 -9.27 55.80 -9.12
N LEU A 5 -8.64 54.85 -8.41
CA LEU A 5 -8.14 53.59 -8.98
C LEU A 5 -9.25 52.53 -9.13
N ALA A 6 -10.12 52.38 -8.13
CA ALA A 6 -11.30 51.51 -8.25
C ALA A 6 -12.27 52.00 -9.35
N ALA A 7 -12.41 53.32 -9.52
CA ALA A 7 -13.15 53.91 -10.64
C ALA A 7 -12.45 53.70 -12.00
N ALA A 8 -11.13 53.53 -12.06
CA ALA A 8 -10.43 53.23 -13.31
C ALA A 8 -10.74 51.80 -13.81
N TRP A 9 -10.82 50.82 -12.91
CA TRP A 9 -11.21 49.44 -13.25
C TRP A 9 -12.71 49.31 -13.57
N LEU A 10 -13.59 50.02 -12.85
CA LEU A 10 -15.04 50.04 -13.12
C LEU A 10 -15.42 50.91 -14.35
N ALA A 11 -14.62 51.92 -14.70
CA ALA A 11 -14.80 52.70 -15.94
C ALA A 11 -14.17 52.01 -17.17
N MET A 12 -13.26 51.05 -16.97
CA MET A 12 -12.83 50.08 -17.98
C MET A 12 -13.90 48.99 -18.15
N GLY A 13 -15.11 49.40 -18.54
CA GLY A 13 -16.11 48.47 -19.02
C GLY A 13 -15.52 47.59 -20.13
N ALA A 14 -15.66 46.27 -19.99
CA ALA A 14 -15.36 45.26 -21.00
C ALA A 14 -14.08 45.53 -21.82
N MET A 15 -12.90 45.35 -21.21
CA MET A 15 -11.67 45.27 -22.00
C MET A 15 -11.75 44.04 -22.93
N THR A 16 -12.01 44.35 -24.19
CA THR A 16 -11.97 43.45 -25.33
C THR A 16 -10.50 43.09 -25.65
N PRO A 17 -10.25 41.99 -26.38
CA PRO A 17 -9.02 41.21 -26.29
C PRO A 17 -7.79 41.94 -26.84
N THR A 18 -6.65 41.59 -26.22
CA THR A 18 -5.26 41.94 -26.57
C THR A 18 -4.93 43.43 -26.56
N ASP A 19 -4.21 43.86 -25.52
CA ASP A 19 -3.18 44.88 -25.73
C ASP A 19 -2.12 44.22 -26.64
N SER A 20 -2.34 44.28 -27.96
CA SER A 20 -1.65 43.47 -28.98
C SER A 20 -0.13 43.69 -29.08
N ASP A 21 0.39 44.65 -28.32
CA ASP A 21 1.83 44.89 -28.16
C ASP A 21 2.47 44.13 -27.00
N LEU A 22 1.68 43.53 -26.09
CA LEU A 22 2.22 42.76 -24.95
C LEU A 22 2.43 41.29 -25.28
N LEU A 23 1.47 40.65 -25.97
CA LEU A 23 1.54 39.24 -26.37
C LEU A 23 1.19 39.09 -27.84
N ARG A 24 2.12 38.58 -28.64
CA ARG A 24 1.93 38.33 -30.07
C ARG A 24 1.82 36.84 -30.34
N VAL A 25 0.79 36.45 -31.08
CA VAL A 25 0.57 35.09 -31.58
C VAL A 25 0.72 35.11 -33.10
N GLN A 26 1.75 34.46 -33.63
CA GLN A 26 2.03 34.38 -35.06
C GLN A 26 1.91 32.94 -35.56
N GLN A 27 1.44 32.75 -36.80
CA GLN A 27 1.47 31.45 -37.44
C GLN A 27 2.80 31.25 -38.17
N SER A 28 3.50 30.17 -37.86
CA SER A 28 4.72 29.74 -38.55
C SER A 28 4.55 28.31 -39.03
N GLY A 29 4.26 28.14 -40.33
CA GLY A 29 3.90 26.83 -40.89
C GLY A 29 2.59 26.29 -40.31
N LYS A 30 2.65 25.14 -39.61
CA LYS A 30 1.52 24.53 -38.89
C LYS A 30 1.49 24.84 -37.39
N ALA A 31 2.40 25.70 -36.91
CA ALA A 31 2.55 26.00 -35.49
C ALA A 31 2.15 27.46 -35.18
N SER A 32 1.59 27.66 -33.99
CA SER A 32 1.40 28.96 -33.36
C SER A 32 2.62 29.30 -32.52
N VAL A 33 3.15 30.51 -32.68
CA VAL A 33 4.35 31.03 -32.00
C VAL A 33 3.94 32.21 -31.14
N LEU A 34 4.23 32.16 -29.83
CA LEU A 34 3.94 33.23 -28.87
C LEU A 34 5.22 33.97 -28.47
N SER A 35 5.16 35.29 -28.45
CA SER A 35 6.25 36.19 -28.05
C SER A 35 5.70 37.36 -27.21
N LEU A 36 6.53 37.90 -26.30
CA LEU A 36 6.22 39.15 -25.62
C LEU A 36 6.69 40.33 -26.47
N GLY A 37 5.78 41.18 -26.93
CA GLY A 37 6.11 42.32 -27.80
C GLY A 37 6.93 41.97 -29.04
N ARG A 38 8.16 42.50 -29.15
CA ARG A 38 9.11 42.22 -30.25
C ARG A 38 10.26 41.28 -29.83
N ALA A 39 10.14 40.64 -28.67
CA ALA A 39 11.14 39.71 -28.17
C ALA A 39 11.08 38.35 -28.90
N ASP A 40 12.05 37.49 -28.61
CA ASP A 40 12.08 36.12 -29.12
C ASP A 40 10.84 35.32 -28.66
N ALA A 41 10.53 34.27 -29.42
CA ALA A 41 9.43 33.37 -29.09
C ALA A 41 9.71 32.66 -27.76
N PHE A 42 8.76 32.75 -26.82
CA PHE A 42 8.84 32.02 -25.56
C PHE A 42 8.06 30.70 -25.58
N HIS A 43 7.13 30.54 -26.53
CA HIS A 43 6.34 29.32 -26.66
C HIS A 43 6.00 29.02 -28.11
N VAL A 44 6.08 27.76 -28.50
CA VAL A 44 5.72 27.28 -29.83
C VAL A 44 4.88 26.02 -29.68
N THR A 45 3.71 26.00 -30.30
CA THR A 45 2.77 24.87 -30.21
C THR A 45 2.18 24.56 -31.58
N SER A 46 1.95 23.28 -31.87
CA SER A 46 1.17 22.85 -33.03
C SER A 46 -0.34 23.02 -32.84
N ALA A 47 -0.79 23.35 -31.62
CA ALA A 47 -2.18 23.61 -31.31
C ALA A 47 -2.63 24.97 -31.84
N LYS A 48 -3.94 25.12 -32.08
CA LYS A 48 -4.53 26.42 -32.36
C LYS A 48 -4.61 27.21 -31.05
N VAL A 49 -3.95 28.36 -30.99
CA VAL A 49 -4.04 29.27 -29.85
C VAL A 49 -5.34 30.08 -29.95
N GLU A 50 -6.11 30.09 -28.87
CA GLU A 50 -7.39 30.78 -28.73
C GLU A 50 -7.38 31.65 -27.48
N SER A 51 -8.16 32.74 -27.50
CA SER A 51 -8.32 33.68 -26.39
C SER A 51 -7.00 34.14 -25.74
N PRO A 52 -5.96 34.53 -26.50
CA PRO A 52 -4.73 35.04 -25.91
C PRO A 52 -4.99 36.36 -25.18
N TYR A 53 -4.38 36.48 -24.02
CA TYR A 53 -4.59 37.58 -23.10
C TYR A 53 -3.28 37.89 -22.38
N ALA A 54 -2.97 39.17 -22.21
CA ALA A 54 -1.83 39.59 -21.40
C ALA A 54 -2.09 40.94 -20.74
N ILE A 55 -1.55 41.11 -19.53
CA ILE A 55 -1.60 42.35 -18.76
C ILE A 55 -0.24 42.63 -18.12
N ARG A 56 0.08 43.92 -17.99
CA ARG A 56 1.15 44.39 -17.09
C ARG A 56 0.54 44.69 -15.72
N LEU A 57 1.16 44.24 -14.65
CA LEU A 57 0.64 44.41 -13.30
C LEU A 57 0.88 45.85 -12.80
N PRO A 58 -0.07 46.44 -12.07
CA PRO A 58 0.08 47.81 -11.56
C PRO A 58 1.34 47.98 -10.71
N GLY A 59 2.11 49.04 -10.99
CA GLY A 59 3.30 49.38 -10.21
C GLY A 59 4.49 48.42 -10.39
N SER A 60 4.46 47.54 -11.39
CA SER A 60 5.48 46.54 -11.65
C SER A 60 5.75 46.38 -13.15
N ASP A 61 6.96 45.92 -13.50
CA ASP A 61 7.26 45.48 -14.86
C ASP A 61 6.75 44.06 -15.15
N THR A 62 6.21 43.38 -14.13
CA THR A 62 5.65 42.04 -14.27
C THR A 62 4.52 42.01 -15.30
N LEU A 63 4.64 41.12 -16.29
CA LEU A 63 3.66 40.82 -17.31
C LEU A 63 3.14 39.40 -17.11
N VAL A 64 1.82 39.26 -17.17
CA VAL A 64 1.12 37.99 -17.06
C VAL A 64 0.38 37.72 -18.35
N ALA A 65 0.59 36.55 -18.94
CA ALA A 65 -0.05 36.11 -20.17
C ALA A 65 -0.83 34.82 -19.94
N SER A 66 -1.97 34.64 -20.59
CA SER A 66 -2.76 33.41 -20.61
C SER A 66 -3.40 33.18 -21.98
N TRP A 67 -3.58 31.92 -22.37
CA TRP A 67 -4.22 31.53 -23.63
C TRP A 67 -4.78 30.11 -23.52
N THR A 68 -5.59 29.70 -24.50
CA THR A 68 -6.06 28.30 -24.63
C THR A 68 -5.44 27.65 -25.85
N GLU A 69 -4.98 26.42 -25.72
CA GLU A 69 -4.51 25.59 -26.83
C GLU A 69 -5.54 24.54 -27.19
N ARG A 70 -6.03 24.60 -28.42
CA ARG A 70 -7.01 23.65 -28.96
C ARG A 70 -6.33 22.66 -29.91
N SER A 71 -6.41 21.38 -29.56
CA SER A 71 -5.95 20.24 -30.35
C SER A 71 -7.11 19.26 -30.53
N GLY A 72 -7.78 19.32 -31.69
CA GLY A 72 -8.98 18.52 -31.95
C GLY A 72 -10.13 18.89 -31.00
N ARG A 73 -10.58 17.94 -30.17
CA ARG A 73 -11.63 18.16 -29.15
C ARG A 73 -11.10 18.63 -27.79
N SER A 74 -9.78 18.55 -27.55
CA SER A 74 -9.17 18.97 -26.29
C SER A 74 -8.82 20.45 -26.34
N ALA A 75 -9.12 21.17 -25.26
CA ALA A 75 -8.79 22.59 -25.08
C ALA A 75 -8.22 22.78 -23.68
N ASN A 76 -6.93 23.15 -23.60
CA ASN A 76 -6.22 23.32 -22.34
C ASN A 76 -5.79 24.78 -22.18
N ALA A 77 -6.00 25.37 -21.01
CA ALA A 77 -5.60 26.74 -20.73
C ALA A 77 -4.15 26.77 -20.24
N TYR A 78 -3.38 27.77 -20.65
CA TYR A 78 -1.98 27.97 -20.30
C TYR A 78 -1.75 29.39 -19.82
N PHE A 79 -0.66 29.59 -19.10
CA PHE A 79 -0.18 30.91 -18.70
C PHE A 79 1.35 31.00 -18.70
N ALA A 80 1.84 32.22 -18.73
CA ALA A 80 3.23 32.60 -18.59
C ALA A 80 3.36 33.88 -17.76
N ILE A 81 4.49 34.02 -17.06
CA ILE A 81 4.80 35.20 -16.24
C ILE A 81 6.19 35.67 -16.64
N SER A 82 6.33 36.98 -16.81
CA SER A 82 7.58 37.68 -17.06
C SER A 82 7.76 38.73 -15.98
N GLN A 83 8.79 38.64 -15.15
CA GLN A 83 8.99 39.59 -14.04
C GLN A 83 9.60 40.92 -14.52
N ASP A 84 10.34 40.90 -15.63
CA ASP A 84 10.98 42.06 -16.25
C ASP A 84 10.17 42.64 -17.43
N GLY A 85 9.04 42.01 -17.77
CA GLY A 85 8.19 42.37 -18.88
C GLY A 85 8.78 42.08 -20.27
N ALA A 86 9.90 41.35 -20.35
CA ALA A 86 10.63 41.06 -21.58
C ALA A 86 10.91 39.55 -21.77
N SER A 87 11.21 38.81 -20.70
CA SER A 87 11.60 37.40 -20.74
C SER A 87 10.60 36.50 -20.00
N VAL A 88 10.38 35.29 -20.53
CA VAL A 88 9.52 34.26 -19.92
C VAL A 88 10.36 33.01 -19.69
N ASP A 89 10.51 32.63 -18.43
CA ASP A 89 11.27 31.44 -18.04
C ASP A 89 10.45 30.16 -18.19
N ARG A 90 9.12 30.25 -18.05
CA ARG A 90 8.25 29.09 -17.99
C ARG A 90 6.85 29.37 -18.51
N VAL A 91 6.36 28.42 -19.31
CA VAL A 91 4.95 28.22 -19.63
C VAL A 91 4.38 27.11 -18.76
N ALA A 92 3.19 27.29 -18.21
CA ALA A 92 2.51 26.28 -17.41
C ALA A 92 1.03 26.16 -17.81
N GLU A 93 0.48 24.96 -17.69
CA GLU A 93 -0.95 24.74 -17.84
C GLU A 93 -1.70 25.34 -16.64
N GLN A 94 -2.76 26.09 -16.92
CA GLN A 94 -3.62 26.73 -15.94
C GLN A 94 -4.55 25.69 -15.30
N GLN A 95 -4.55 25.65 -13.97
CA GLN A 95 -5.46 24.78 -13.23
C GLN A 95 -6.80 25.51 -13.04
N THR A 96 -7.88 24.95 -13.56
CA THR A 96 -9.20 25.60 -13.60
C THR A 96 -10.13 25.15 -12.48
N THR A 97 -9.78 24.09 -11.74
CA THR A 97 -10.58 23.54 -10.65
C THR A 97 -10.04 23.95 -9.28
N ILE A 98 -10.95 24.06 -8.32
CA ILE A 98 -10.64 24.08 -6.88
C ILE A 98 -10.81 22.65 -6.38
N GLU A 99 -9.77 22.13 -5.73
CA GLU A 99 -9.75 20.78 -5.16
C GLU A 99 -10.18 20.81 -3.70
N THR A 100 -11.26 20.10 -3.35
CA THR A 100 -11.79 20.05 -1.98
C THR A 100 -11.96 18.62 -1.50
N LEU A 101 -12.21 18.44 -0.21
CA LEU A 101 -12.56 17.13 0.37
C LEU A 101 -13.86 16.53 -0.21
N TYR A 102 -14.65 17.32 -0.94
CA TYR A 102 -15.90 16.90 -1.61
C TYR A 102 -15.72 16.68 -3.12
N GLY A 103 -14.47 16.65 -3.59
CA GLY A 103 -14.11 16.57 -5.00
C GLY A 103 -13.74 17.93 -5.60
N SER A 104 -13.50 17.94 -6.90
CA SER A 104 -13.11 19.12 -7.66
C SER A 104 -14.33 19.85 -8.24
N PHE A 105 -14.25 21.17 -8.34
CA PHE A 105 -15.22 21.96 -9.09
C PHE A 105 -14.55 23.15 -9.76
N ASP A 106 -15.03 23.55 -10.93
CA ASP A 106 -14.61 24.80 -11.56
C ASP A 106 -15.47 25.95 -11.01
N PRO A 107 -14.89 26.90 -10.25
CA PRO A 107 -15.63 28.00 -9.62
C PRO A 107 -16.28 28.96 -10.62
N SER A 108 -15.91 28.92 -11.91
CA SER A 108 -16.56 29.68 -12.97
C SER A 108 -17.80 28.99 -13.57
N GLN A 109 -17.96 27.68 -13.34
CA GLN A 109 -19.00 26.86 -13.97
C GLN A 109 -20.00 26.27 -12.96
N ALA A 110 -19.54 25.98 -11.76
CA ALA A 110 -20.32 25.29 -10.75
C ALA A 110 -20.02 25.83 -9.35
N GLN A 111 -20.96 25.65 -8.43
CA GLN A 111 -20.70 25.85 -7.02
C GLN A 111 -20.06 24.60 -6.41
N ALA A 112 -19.47 24.75 -5.22
CA ALA A 112 -18.87 23.63 -4.50
C ALA A 112 -19.86 22.46 -4.29
N PRO A 113 -19.44 21.20 -4.40
CA PRO A 113 -20.31 20.02 -4.32
C PRO A 113 -20.68 19.64 -2.87
N VAL A 114 -21.21 20.59 -2.11
CA VAL A 114 -21.67 20.39 -0.72
C VAL A 114 -23.18 20.30 -0.63
N HIS A 115 -23.69 19.66 0.43
CA HIS A 115 -25.13 19.52 0.64
C HIS A 115 -25.84 20.89 0.69
N PRO A 116 -27.04 21.07 0.08
CA PRO A 116 -27.72 22.37 -0.01
C PRO A 116 -27.95 23.08 1.34
N SER A 117 -28.19 22.32 2.42
CA SER A 117 -28.38 22.88 3.76
C SER A 117 -27.10 23.42 4.43
N LEU A 118 -25.94 23.25 3.77
CA LEU A 118 -24.62 23.71 4.21
C LEU A 118 -23.99 24.69 3.21
N LYS A 119 -24.80 25.26 2.31
CA LYS A 119 -24.40 26.37 1.45
C LYS A 119 -24.35 27.70 2.21
N ALA A 120 -23.46 28.58 1.79
CA ALA A 120 -23.34 29.92 2.35
C ALA A 120 -24.68 30.66 2.21
N LYS A 121 -25.15 31.26 3.30
CA LYS A 121 -26.34 32.11 3.29
C LYS A 121 -25.98 33.51 2.80
N SER A 122 -26.99 34.29 2.44
CA SER A 122 -26.83 35.72 2.12
C SER A 122 -26.10 36.44 3.26
N GLY A 123 -25.01 37.16 2.94
CA GLY A 123 -24.20 37.89 3.90
C GLY A 123 -22.87 37.25 4.30
N ALA A 124 -22.54 36.04 3.83
CA ALA A 124 -21.21 35.46 4.01
C ALA A 124 -20.10 36.35 3.40
N GLN A 125 -18.95 36.45 4.06
CA GLN A 125 -17.86 37.33 3.63
C GLN A 125 -16.61 36.58 3.17
N THR A 126 -16.59 35.25 3.22
CA THR A 126 -15.41 34.45 2.88
C THR A 126 -15.56 33.77 1.53
N TYR A 127 -14.57 33.95 0.66
CA TYR A 127 -14.59 33.48 -0.73
C TYR A 127 -13.26 32.87 -1.16
N PHE A 128 -13.31 31.90 -2.07
CA PHE A 128 -12.18 31.57 -2.91
C PHE A 128 -11.99 32.66 -3.97
N VAL A 129 -10.76 33.14 -4.15
CA VAL A 129 -10.34 33.98 -5.27
C VAL A 129 -9.31 33.19 -6.06
N GLN A 130 -9.69 32.68 -7.23
CA GLN A 130 -8.81 31.94 -8.12
C GLN A 130 -8.23 32.89 -9.18
N PHE A 131 -6.93 32.79 -9.43
CA PHE A 131 -6.22 33.64 -10.37
C PHE A 131 -5.99 32.94 -11.72
N VAL A 132 -5.63 33.74 -12.72
CA VAL A 132 -5.25 33.21 -14.04
C VAL A 132 -3.85 32.57 -14.07
N THR A 133 -3.04 32.84 -13.04
CA THR A 133 -1.68 32.32 -12.85
C THR A 133 -1.42 31.97 -11.38
N GLN A 134 -0.21 31.51 -11.05
CA GLN A 134 0.23 31.50 -9.65
C GLN A 134 0.06 32.88 -8.98
N PRO A 135 -0.29 32.95 -7.69
CA PRO A 135 -0.52 34.24 -7.03
C PRO A 135 0.78 35.05 -6.91
N LEU A 136 0.70 36.32 -7.29
CA LEU A 136 1.80 37.29 -7.23
C LEU A 136 1.56 38.32 -6.12
N GLU A 137 2.62 39.00 -5.66
CA GLU A 137 2.47 39.99 -4.58
C GLU A 137 1.61 41.17 -5.02
N GLU A 138 1.71 41.57 -6.28
CA GLU A 138 0.87 42.59 -6.91
C GLU A 138 -0.62 42.23 -6.80
N TYR A 139 -0.99 40.95 -7.01
CA TYR A 139 -2.39 40.51 -6.84
C TYR A 139 -2.82 40.66 -5.39
N ARG A 140 -1.94 40.32 -4.44
CA ARG A 140 -2.24 40.45 -3.01
C ARG A 140 -2.42 41.90 -2.59
N GLN A 141 -1.60 42.81 -3.13
CA GLN A 141 -1.71 44.24 -2.86
C GLN A 141 -3.02 44.81 -3.38
N GLU A 142 -3.41 44.50 -4.61
CA GLU A 142 -4.67 44.94 -5.21
C GLU A 142 -5.88 44.42 -4.41
N ILE A 143 -5.87 43.13 -4.01
CA ILE A 143 -6.93 42.58 -3.15
C ILE A 143 -7.02 43.33 -1.81
N ARG A 144 -5.88 43.62 -1.17
CA ARG A 144 -5.86 44.38 0.09
C ARG A 144 -6.35 45.81 -0.10
N GLN A 145 -6.00 46.47 -1.21
CA GLN A 145 -6.45 47.82 -1.54
C GLN A 145 -7.95 47.89 -1.83
N ALA A 146 -8.51 46.84 -2.43
CA ALA A 146 -9.94 46.68 -2.64
C ALA A 146 -10.72 46.42 -1.33
N GLY A 147 -10.04 46.26 -0.19
CA GLY A 147 -10.65 45.99 1.12
C GLY A 147 -10.72 44.51 1.48
N GLY A 148 -10.11 43.63 0.68
CA GLY A 148 -10.04 42.20 0.95
C GLY A 148 -8.95 41.85 1.98
N THR A 149 -9.27 40.94 2.89
CA THR A 149 -8.30 40.33 3.82
C THR A 149 -7.96 38.92 3.36
N ILE A 150 -6.70 38.70 2.98
CA ILE A 150 -6.23 37.39 2.53
C ILE A 150 -5.92 36.53 3.74
N TRP A 151 -6.62 35.40 3.89
CA TRP A 151 -6.41 34.49 5.01
C TRP A 151 -5.30 33.49 4.75
N THR A 152 -5.45 32.67 3.72
CA THR A 152 -4.50 31.59 3.43
C THR A 152 -4.54 31.19 1.97
N TYR A 153 -3.41 30.71 1.47
CA TYR A 153 -3.31 30.11 0.15
C TYR A 153 -4.15 28.83 0.09
N PHE A 154 -4.79 28.62 -1.05
CA PHE A 154 -5.49 27.39 -1.38
C PHE A 154 -4.94 26.84 -2.71
N PRO A 155 -4.74 25.51 -2.86
CA PRO A 155 -4.19 24.93 -4.07
C PRO A 155 -4.90 25.37 -5.36
N HIS A 156 -4.20 25.21 -6.48
CA HIS A 156 -4.67 25.61 -7.82
C HIS A 156 -4.95 27.11 -7.93
N GLN A 157 -3.92 27.89 -7.54
CA GLN A 157 -3.84 29.31 -7.86
C GLN A 157 -4.94 30.12 -7.17
N ALA A 158 -5.29 29.77 -5.93
CA ALA A 158 -6.37 30.42 -5.21
C ALA A 158 -5.95 30.95 -3.83
N TYR A 159 -6.69 31.95 -3.34
CA TYR A 159 -6.66 32.40 -1.95
C TYR A 159 -8.05 32.27 -1.33
N VAL A 160 -8.10 31.96 -0.03
CA VAL A 160 -9.30 32.24 0.78
C VAL A 160 -9.20 33.68 1.26
N VAL A 161 -10.19 34.49 0.89
CA VAL A 161 -10.20 35.94 1.12
C VAL A 161 -11.52 36.33 1.79
N ARG A 162 -11.44 37.11 2.86
CA ARG A 162 -12.59 37.80 3.43
C ARG A 162 -12.79 39.16 2.79
N MET A 163 -14.00 39.43 2.32
CA MET A 163 -14.39 40.65 1.63
C MET A 163 -15.88 40.93 1.83
N ASP A 164 -16.24 42.20 1.97
CA ASP A 164 -17.65 42.61 1.88
C ASP A 164 -18.12 42.61 0.41
N ALA A 165 -19.41 42.90 0.19
CA ALA A 165 -19.98 42.87 -1.16
C ALA A 165 -19.33 43.88 -2.12
N ALA A 166 -18.90 45.04 -1.63
CA ALA A 166 -18.27 46.06 -2.45
C ALA A 166 -16.84 45.64 -2.86
N ALA A 167 -16.05 45.17 -1.90
CA ALA A 167 -14.72 44.62 -2.12
C ALA A 167 -14.75 43.40 -3.05
N LYS A 168 -15.74 42.52 -2.89
CA LYS A 168 -15.96 41.37 -3.79
C LYS A 168 -16.18 41.79 -5.23
N SER A 169 -17.07 42.75 -5.49
CA SER A 169 -17.32 43.23 -6.85
C SER A 169 -16.08 43.87 -7.48
N LEU A 170 -15.24 44.54 -6.68
CA LEU A 170 -13.96 45.08 -7.16
C LEU A 170 -12.95 43.98 -7.48
N VAL A 171 -12.81 42.98 -6.61
CA VAL A 171 -11.88 41.84 -6.82
C VAL A 171 -12.31 40.97 -8.00
N GLU A 172 -13.60 40.73 -8.18
CA GLU A 172 -14.14 40.00 -9.35
C GLU A 172 -13.85 40.70 -10.68
N ALA A 173 -13.74 42.03 -10.67
CA ALA A 173 -13.44 42.82 -11.86
C ALA A 173 -11.93 42.88 -12.18
N MET A 174 -11.06 42.37 -11.30
CA MET A 174 -9.62 42.39 -11.52
C MET A 174 -9.24 41.43 -12.65
N PRO A 175 -8.37 41.86 -13.57
CA PRO A 175 -8.16 41.15 -14.83
C PRO A 175 -7.23 39.92 -14.64
N PHE A 176 -6.58 39.79 -13.49
CA PHE A 176 -5.83 38.59 -13.08
C PHE A 176 -6.67 37.61 -12.24
N VAL A 177 -7.92 37.94 -11.91
CA VAL A 177 -8.85 37.05 -11.20
C VAL A 177 -9.65 36.25 -12.22
N ARG A 178 -9.57 34.93 -12.13
CA ARG A 178 -10.30 33.99 -12.99
C ARG A 178 -11.74 33.80 -12.50
N ALA A 179 -11.90 33.60 -11.19
CA ALA A 179 -13.20 33.31 -10.59
C ALA A 179 -13.20 33.66 -9.11
N VAL A 180 -14.36 34.06 -8.61
CA VAL A 180 -14.63 34.18 -7.17
C VAL A 180 -15.82 33.29 -6.83
N ALA A 181 -15.65 32.42 -5.83
CA ALA A 181 -16.68 31.48 -5.39
C ALA A 181 -16.83 31.53 -3.87
N ALA A 182 -18.04 31.28 -3.36
CA ALA A 182 -18.28 31.25 -1.92
C ALA A 182 -17.46 30.14 -1.24
N PHE A 183 -16.87 30.44 -0.08
CA PHE A 183 -16.28 29.44 0.79
C PHE A 183 -17.40 28.84 1.67
N ASP A 184 -18.15 27.91 1.09
CA ASP A 184 -19.36 27.34 1.70
C ASP A 184 -19.09 26.70 3.08
N PRO A 185 -20.00 26.84 4.08
CA PRO A 185 -19.90 26.17 5.38
C PRO A 185 -19.65 24.66 5.28
N GLY A 186 -20.23 24.00 4.28
CA GLY A 186 -20.04 22.56 4.04
C GLY A 186 -18.60 22.16 3.72
N LEU A 187 -17.74 23.10 3.28
CA LEU A 187 -16.33 22.84 3.00
C LEU A 187 -15.45 22.87 4.26
N LYS A 188 -15.99 23.31 5.40
CA LYS A 188 -15.27 23.46 6.66
C LYS A 188 -15.34 22.22 7.54
N LEU A 189 -15.73 21.06 6.99
CA LEU A 189 -15.80 19.78 7.69
C LEU A 189 -15.67 18.60 6.73
N SER A 190 -15.36 17.41 7.25
CA SER A 190 -15.25 16.18 6.45
C SER A 190 -16.60 15.69 5.89
N PRO A 191 -16.61 14.93 4.78
CA PRO A 191 -17.83 14.33 4.21
C PRO A 191 -18.62 13.46 5.19
N GLU A 192 -17.93 12.74 6.08
CA GLU A 192 -18.51 11.86 7.08
C GLU A 192 -19.26 12.67 8.14
N LEU A 193 -18.62 13.73 8.66
CA LEU A 193 -19.24 14.65 9.61
C LEU A 193 -20.43 15.39 8.97
N SER A 194 -20.33 15.72 7.68
CA SER A 194 -21.38 16.38 6.91
C SER A 194 -22.59 15.49 6.72
N SER A 195 -22.37 14.22 6.36
CA SER A 195 -23.42 13.20 6.27
C SER A 195 -24.14 12.99 7.61
N ALA A 196 -23.39 12.89 8.71
CA ALA A 196 -23.96 12.76 10.05
C ALA A 196 -24.77 14.00 10.48
N LEU A 197 -24.26 15.20 10.19
CA LEU A 197 -24.92 16.46 10.47
C LEU A 197 -26.21 16.62 9.65
N VAL A 198 -26.19 16.28 8.36
CA VAL A 198 -27.34 16.37 7.44
C VAL A 198 -28.41 15.33 7.77
N SER A 199 -28.01 14.10 8.12
CA SER A 199 -28.93 13.03 8.49
C SER A 199 -29.54 13.18 9.89
N GLY A 200 -29.16 14.22 10.64
CA GLY A 200 -29.66 14.48 12.00
C GLY A 200 -29.18 13.47 13.05
N LYS A 201 -28.13 12.69 12.74
CA LYS A 201 -27.59 11.64 13.60
C LYS A 201 -26.46 12.12 14.51
N LEU A 202 -26.11 13.40 14.45
CA LEU A 202 -24.96 13.95 15.16
C LEU A 202 -25.32 14.28 16.62
N PRO A 203 -24.69 13.64 17.61
CA PRO A 203 -24.93 13.94 19.02
C PRO A 203 -24.22 15.25 19.43
N THR A 204 -24.60 15.78 20.60
CA THR A 204 -23.78 16.79 21.28
C THR A 204 -22.44 16.18 21.65
N GLN A 205 -21.35 16.73 21.11
CA GLN A 205 -19.99 16.22 21.33
C GLN A 205 -18.95 17.34 21.23
N ARG A 206 -17.71 17.03 21.58
CA ARG A 206 -16.59 17.97 21.49
C ARG A 206 -16.03 18.00 20.06
N TYR A 207 -15.56 19.17 19.63
CA TYR A 207 -14.96 19.42 18.32
C TYR A 207 -13.66 20.20 18.49
N TYR A 208 -12.72 19.96 17.57
CA TYR A 208 -11.61 20.85 17.26
C TYR A 208 -12.08 21.88 16.24
N ILE A 209 -11.81 23.17 16.49
CA ILE A 209 -12.20 24.27 15.62
C ILE A 209 -10.93 25.04 15.26
N SER A 210 -10.56 25.01 13.99
CA SER A 210 -9.45 25.78 13.44
C SER A 210 -9.93 27.13 12.90
N VAL A 211 -9.23 28.21 13.23
CA VAL A 211 -9.53 29.58 12.76
C VAL A 211 -8.45 30.10 11.80
N PHE A 212 -8.78 31.11 10.99
CA PHE A 212 -7.84 31.66 9.99
C PHE A 212 -6.69 32.51 10.56
N LYS A 213 -6.83 33.10 11.75
CA LYS A 213 -5.82 34.01 12.33
C LYS A 213 -5.10 33.36 13.51
N TRP A 214 -3.77 33.41 13.49
CA TRP A 214 -2.94 32.96 14.60
C TRP A 214 -3.09 33.90 15.79
N GLY A 215 -3.22 33.36 17.00
CA GLY A 215 -3.39 34.16 18.21
C GLY A 215 -4.85 34.26 18.65
N PRO A 216 -5.15 35.07 19.69
CA PRO A 216 -6.43 35.00 20.40
C PRO A 216 -7.62 35.59 19.63
N ASP A 217 -7.42 36.56 18.74
CA ASP A 217 -8.51 37.39 18.19
C ASP A 217 -9.67 36.59 17.55
N HIS A 218 -9.38 35.71 16.59
CA HIS A 218 -10.43 34.91 15.94
C HIS A 218 -11.01 33.86 16.88
N LYS A 219 -10.17 33.26 17.75
CA LYS A 219 -10.62 32.29 18.75
C LYS A 219 -11.60 32.94 19.74
N ALA A 220 -11.35 34.20 20.13
CA ALA A 220 -12.22 34.96 21.02
C ALA A 220 -13.58 35.30 20.36
N ALA A 221 -13.57 35.69 19.08
CA ALA A 221 -14.80 35.95 18.33
C ALA A 221 -15.67 34.68 18.19
N VAL A 222 -15.05 33.54 17.87
CA VAL A 222 -15.72 32.24 17.77
C VAL A 222 -16.20 31.75 19.14
N ALA A 223 -15.38 31.90 20.20
CA ALA A 223 -15.75 31.53 21.56
C ALA A 223 -16.99 32.30 22.05
N LEU A 224 -17.02 33.63 21.87
CA LEU A 224 -18.16 34.46 22.25
C LEU A 224 -19.45 33.99 21.58
N GLN A 225 -19.39 33.70 20.27
CA GLN A 225 -20.57 33.23 19.54
C GLN A 225 -21.02 31.84 20.01
N ILE A 226 -20.09 30.94 20.31
CA ILE A 226 -20.40 29.61 20.86
C ILE A 226 -21.11 29.74 22.21
N GLU A 227 -20.63 30.62 23.11
CA GLU A 227 -21.24 30.85 24.42
C GLU A 227 -22.64 31.46 24.30
N LEU A 228 -22.85 32.42 23.40
CA LEU A 228 -24.16 33.01 23.12
C LEU A 228 -25.17 31.98 22.60
N LEU A 229 -24.69 30.95 21.91
CA LEU A 229 -25.51 29.83 21.42
C LEU A 229 -25.72 28.73 22.49
N GLY A 230 -25.17 28.90 23.69
CA GLY A 230 -25.24 27.94 24.79
C GLY A 230 -24.30 26.74 24.66
N GLY A 231 -23.29 26.82 23.78
CA GLY A 231 -22.24 25.82 23.65
C GLY A 231 -21.17 25.97 24.74
N LYS A 232 -20.39 24.91 24.99
CA LYS A 232 -19.32 24.93 26.00
C LYS A 232 -17.95 25.10 25.33
N VAL A 233 -17.30 26.23 25.53
CA VAL A 233 -15.90 26.44 25.14
C VAL A 233 -14.97 25.76 26.16
N HIS A 234 -13.96 25.06 25.68
CA HIS A 234 -12.92 24.42 26.52
C HIS A 234 -11.67 25.31 26.60
N PRO A 235 -10.82 25.12 27.63
CA PRO A 235 -9.55 25.84 27.73
C PRO A 235 -8.75 25.75 26.43
N THR A 236 -8.29 26.90 25.96
CA THR A 236 -7.57 27.05 24.70
C THR A 236 -6.35 27.92 24.98
N GLU A 237 -5.20 27.57 24.42
CA GLU A 237 -3.99 28.38 24.52
C GLU A 237 -4.09 29.60 23.60
N ASP A 238 -3.57 30.75 24.02
CA ASP A 238 -3.53 31.97 23.19
C ASP A 238 -2.73 31.81 21.89
N PRO A 239 -1.52 31.21 21.85
CA PRO A 239 -0.83 30.94 20.59
C PRO A 239 -1.53 29.86 19.75
N GLY A 240 -1.39 29.93 18.41
CA GLY A 240 -1.92 28.93 17.49
C GLY A 240 -3.34 29.21 16.94
N TYR A 241 -3.80 28.33 16.06
CA TYR A 241 -5.06 28.45 15.30
C TYR A 241 -6.22 27.63 15.86
N LEU A 242 -5.95 26.75 16.82
CA LEU A 242 -6.89 25.72 17.25
C LEU A 242 -7.60 26.12 18.54
N MET A 243 -8.90 25.90 18.61
CA MET A 243 -9.70 25.95 19.84
C MET A 243 -10.61 24.72 19.93
N GLN A 244 -11.26 24.55 21.08
CA GLN A 244 -12.10 23.37 21.34
C GLN A 244 -13.44 23.77 21.96
N ALA A 245 -14.53 23.16 21.49
CA ALA A 245 -15.86 23.40 22.04
C ALA A 245 -16.73 22.14 21.99
N THR A 246 -17.64 21.99 22.94
CA THR A 246 -18.73 21.00 22.89
C THR A 246 -19.97 21.67 22.32
N LEU A 247 -20.46 21.13 21.20
CA LEU A 247 -21.55 21.68 20.40
C LEU A 247 -22.59 20.59 20.08
N ASP A 248 -23.86 20.98 20.03
CA ASP A 248 -24.90 20.21 19.34
C ASP A 248 -24.93 20.49 17.83
N ALA A 249 -25.81 19.79 17.10
CA ALA A 249 -25.91 19.93 15.64
C ALA A 249 -26.35 21.34 15.18
N ALA A 250 -27.18 22.06 15.94
CA ALA A 250 -27.63 23.40 15.59
C ALA A 250 -26.52 24.43 15.82
N GLN A 251 -25.82 24.31 16.94
CA GLN A 251 -24.66 25.12 17.30
C GLN A 251 -23.51 24.91 16.30
N LEU A 252 -23.22 23.67 15.90
CA LEU A 252 -22.21 23.38 14.89
C LEU A 252 -22.52 24.06 13.55
N ARG A 253 -23.78 24.05 13.09
CA ARG A 253 -24.19 24.75 11.85
C ARG A 253 -23.97 26.26 11.92
N ALA A 254 -24.19 26.87 13.09
CA ALA A 254 -23.95 28.28 13.29
C ALA A 254 -22.45 28.61 13.26
N VAL A 255 -21.61 27.80 13.92
CA VAL A 255 -20.15 27.95 13.92
C VAL A 255 -19.56 27.81 12.52
N LEU A 256 -20.00 26.82 11.74
CA LEU A 256 -19.54 26.64 10.34
C LEU A 256 -19.85 27.86 9.46
N SER A 257 -20.85 28.66 9.82
CA SER A 257 -21.24 29.86 9.07
C SER A 257 -20.40 31.11 9.41
N MET A 258 -19.51 31.04 10.40
CA MET A 258 -18.67 32.17 10.81
C MET A 258 -17.49 32.39 9.86
N ASP A 259 -17.14 33.64 9.56
CA ASP A 259 -16.05 34.00 8.65
C ASP A 259 -14.66 33.74 9.25
N GLU A 260 -14.58 33.63 10.58
CA GLU A 260 -13.34 33.37 11.32
C GLU A 260 -12.91 31.89 11.27
N VAL A 261 -13.86 30.99 11.02
CA VAL A 261 -13.67 29.52 11.07
C VAL A 261 -13.14 29.00 9.73
N CYS A 262 -12.02 28.29 9.81
CA CYS A 262 -11.38 27.60 8.70
C CYS A 262 -11.90 26.18 8.54
N PHE A 263 -11.89 25.38 9.61
CA PHE A 263 -12.25 23.96 9.57
C PHE A 263 -12.69 23.45 10.95
N VAL A 264 -13.52 22.40 10.99
CA VAL A 264 -14.02 21.75 12.19
C VAL A 264 -13.88 20.23 12.08
N ASP A 265 -13.24 19.63 13.07
CA ASP A 265 -13.06 18.18 13.22
C ASP A 265 -13.76 17.68 14.49
N PRO A 266 -14.24 16.43 14.52
CA PRO A 266 -14.62 15.78 15.78
C PRO A 266 -13.42 15.78 16.74
N TRP A 267 -13.65 16.10 18.00
CA TRP A 267 -12.63 15.92 19.01
C TRP A 267 -12.56 14.45 19.39
N SER A 268 -11.36 13.88 19.33
CA SER A 268 -11.04 12.62 19.99
C SER A 268 -10.11 12.88 21.18
N PRO A 269 -10.15 12.03 22.22
CA PRO A 269 -9.05 11.99 23.18
C PRO A 269 -7.73 11.64 22.45
N PRO A 270 -6.56 12.01 23.02
CA PRO A 270 -5.29 11.40 22.63
C PRO A 270 -5.46 9.88 22.58
N GLN A 271 -4.98 9.25 21.50
CA GLN A 271 -5.02 7.80 21.34
C GLN A 271 -3.65 7.22 21.63
N ASP A 272 -3.62 6.03 22.24
CA ASP A 272 -2.39 5.34 22.57
C ASP A 272 -1.93 4.44 21.40
N ASP A 273 -0.61 4.39 21.19
CA ASP A 273 0.08 4.07 19.92
C ASP A 273 0.15 2.57 19.54
N MET A 274 -0.87 1.79 19.88
CA MET A 274 -1.07 0.44 19.31
C MET A 274 -2.28 0.38 18.38
N ASN A 275 -3.25 1.27 18.55
CA ASN A 275 -4.32 1.45 17.57
C ASN A 275 -3.75 1.92 16.23
N VAL A 276 -2.85 2.91 16.26
CA VAL A 276 -2.18 3.45 15.06
C VAL A 276 -1.42 2.33 14.35
N VAL A 277 -0.59 1.57 15.07
CA VAL A 277 0.16 0.43 14.52
C VAL A 277 -0.79 -0.52 13.79
N ARG A 278 -1.77 -1.09 14.50
CA ARG A 278 -2.69 -2.09 13.93
C ARG A 278 -3.53 -1.55 12.79
N GLN A 279 -3.84 -0.27 12.78
CA GLN A 279 -4.55 0.40 11.70
C GLN A 279 -3.67 0.61 10.47
N VAL A 280 -2.50 1.20 10.68
CA VAL A 280 -1.57 1.63 9.64
C VAL A 280 -0.97 0.46 8.84
N GLY A 281 -0.67 -0.66 9.49
CA GLY A 281 -0.24 -1.87 8.79
C GLY A 281 -1.37 -2.79 8.35
N GLY A 282 -2.63 -2.49 8.68
CA GLY A 282 -3.81 -3.22 8.18
C GLY A 282 -4.36 -4.37 9.03
N ALA A 283 -3.83 -4.61 10.24
CA ALA A 283 -4.31 -5.68 11.12
C ALA A 283 -5.76 -5.46 11.58
N ASN A 284 -6.14 -4.21 11.86
CA ASN A 284 -7.54 -3.88 12.20
C ASN A 284 -8.47 -4.14 11.02
N PHE A 285 -8.12 -3.68 9.82
CA PHE A 285 -8.89 -3.96 8.60
C PHE A 285 -9.10 -5.46 8.38
N LEU A 286 -8.02 -6.24 8.42
CA LEU A 286 -8.10 -7.69 8.26
C LEU A 286 -8.98 -8.35 9.34
N GLN A 287 -8.84 -7.95 10.60
CA GLN A 287 -9.63 -8.54 11.68
C GLN A 287 -11.12 -8.15 11.57
N THR A 288 -11.43 -6.87 11.45
CA THR A 288 -12.82 -6.37 11.54
C THR A 288 -13.62 -6.69 10.28
N THR A 289 -12.96 -6.67 9.12
CA THR A 289 -13.63 -6.83 7.83
C THR A 289 -13.58 -8.26 7.31
N LEU A 290 -12.51 -9.00 7.63
CA LEU A 290 -12.20 -10.29 7.00
C LEU A 290 -11.99 -11.44 7.99
N GLY A 291 -11.98 -11.17 9.30
CA GLY A 291 -11.88 -12.19 10.35
C GLY A 291 -10.48 -12.76 10.59
N PHE A 292 -9.43 -12.24 9.95
CA PHE A 292 -8.06 -12.71 10.19
C PHE A 292 -7.53 -12.16 11.52
N THR A 293 -7.12 -13.06 12.41
CA THR A 293 -6.75 -12.76 13.81
C THR A 293 -5.43 -13.44 14.23
N GLY A 294 -4.75 -14.10 13.29
CA GLY A 294 -3.61 -14.97 13.57
C GLY A 294 -4.01 -16.38 14.02
N GLN A 295 -5.27 -16.78 13.84
CA GLN A 295 -5.74 -18.09 14.26
C GLN A 295 -4.94 -19.22 13.59
N GLY A 296 -4.49 -20.18 14.38
CA GLY A 296 -3.66 -21.31 13.93
C GLY A 296 -2.18 -20.97 13.75
N VAL A 297 -1.82 -19.68 13.73
CA VAL A 297 -0.43 -19.23 13.64
C VAL A 297 0.24 -19.42 15.00
N ARG A 298 1.44 -19.98 14.98
CA ARG A 298 2.31 -20.10 16.16
C ARG A 298 3.63 -19.43 15.87
N GLY A 299 4.19 -18.72 16.84
CA GLY A 299 5.48 -18.06 16.68
C GLY A 299 6.20 -17.89 18.00
N GLU A 300 7.52 -17.98 17.96
CA GLU A 300 8.35 -17.77 19.15
C GLU A 300 8.79 -16.32 19.27
N VAL A 301 8.61 -15.74 20.45
CA VAL A 301 9.29 -14.52 20.86
C VAL A 301 10.44 -14.94 21.78
N MET A 302 11.66 -14.73 21.31
CA MET A 302 12.85 -14.98 22.11
C MET A 302 13.31 -13.66 22.72
N ASP A 303 13.29 -13.57 24.05
CA ASP A 303 13.62 -12.35 24.79
C ASP A 303 14.21 -12.69 26.17
N GLY A 304 14.38 -11.73 27.08
CA GLY A 304 14.92 -11.99 28.42
C GLY A 304 13.95 -12.81 29.25
N ASN A 305 12.81 -12.21 29.59
CA ASN A 305 11.76 -12.84 30.38
C ASN A 305 10.37 -12.29 30.00
N VAL A 306 9.31 -12.96 30.43
CA VAL A 306 7.92 -12.58 30.15
C VAL A 306 7.04 -12.76 31.38
N LEU A 307 6.14 -11.82 31.61
CA LEU A 307 5.08 -11.97 32.62
C LEU A 307 3.97 -12.86 32.05
N SER A 308 4.16 -14.18 32.09
CA SER A 308 3.20 -15.15 31.53
C SER A 308 1.84 -15.17 32.23
N THR A 309 1.72 -14.58 33.42
CA THR A 309 0.46 -14.41 34.14
C THR A 309 -0.30 -13.12 33.74
N HIS A 310 0.24 -12.35 32.79
CA HIS A 310 -0.49 -11.21 32.23
C HIS A 310 -1.79 -11.69 31.56
N ALA A 311 -2.89 -10.95 31.77
CA ALA A 311 -4.24 -11.29 31.31
C ALA A 311 -4.28 -11.56 29.80
N ASP A 312 -3.52 -10.80 29.03
CA ASP A 312 -3.42 -10.94 27.57
C ASP A 312 -2.79 -12.24 27.07
N PHE A 313 -2.23 -13.05 27.97
CA PHE A 313 -1.66 -14.36 27.65
C PHE A 313 -2.47 -15.50 28.26
N GLN A 314 -3.62 -15.25 28.89
CA GLN A 314 -4.39 -16.31 29.55
C GLN A 314 -5.35 -17.04 28.61
N LEU A 315 -5.85 -16.38 27.55
CA LEU A 315 -6.67 -17.04 26.54
C LEU A 315 -5.84 -18.01 25.69
N ASN A 316 -4.61 -17.61 25.35
CA ASN A 316 -3.62 -18.44 24.66
C ASN A 316 -2.37 -18.55 25.54
N PRO A 317 -2.34 -19.46 26.54
CA PRO A 317 -1.21 -19.63 27.45
C PRO A 317 0.11 -19.82 26.73
N ILE A 318 1.15 -19.11 27.16
CA ILE A 318 2.49 -19.18 26.57
C ILE A 318 3.03 -20.61 26.65
N LEU A 319 3.45 -21.14 25.50
CA LEU A 319 4.25 -22.36 25.43
C LEU A 319 5.71 -21.99 25.67
N PHE A 320 6.25 -22.38 26.82
CA PHE A 320 7.67 -22.15 27.11
C PHE A 320 8.54 -23.17 26.39
N HIS A 321 9.47 -22.67 25.60
CA HIS A 321 10.52 -23.45 24.97
C HIS A 321 11.79 -23.50 25.84
N SER A 322 12.09 -22.40 26.52
CA SER A 322 13.06 -22.35 27.61
C SER A 322 12.57 -21.41 28.72
N SER A 323 13.20 -21.46 29.88
CA SER A 323 12.88 -20.55 30.99
C SER A 323 13.28 -19.11 30.63
N GLY A 324 12.48 -18.12 31.04
CA GLY A 324 12.93 -16.72 30.99
C GLY A 324 13.99 -16.43 32.07
N SER A 325 14.84 -15.43 31.83
CA SER A 325 15.82 -14.93 32.79
C SER A 325 15.83 -13.41 32.86
N GLY A 326 16.11 -12.87 34.06
CA GLY A 326 16.18 -11.43 34.25
C GLY A 326 14.83 -10.73 34.12
N SER A 327 14.88 -9.49 33.61
CA SER A 327 13.74 -8.57 33.61
C SER A 327 12.65 -8.96 32.61
N MET A 328 11.39 -8.87 33.05
CA MET A 328 10.21 -9.07 32.20
C MET A 328 9.81 -7.81 31.41
N THR A 329 10.45 -6.66 31.68
CA THR A 329 10.08 -5.35 31.12
C THR A 329 10.28 -5.23 29.61
N HIS A 330 11.08 -6.11 29.00
CA HIS A 330 11.34 -6.11 27.57
C HIS A 330 10.63 -7.26 26.82
N GLY A 331 10.64 -8.48 27.38
CA GLY A 331 9.98 -9.61 26.73
C GLY A 331 8.46 -9.63 26.85
N THR A 332 7.89 -9.06 27.92
CA THR A 332 6.43 -8.86 28.04
C THR A 332 5.86 -7.98 26.92
N PRO A 333 6.37 -6.76 26.68
CA PRO A 333 5.88 -5.94 25.57
C PRO A 333 6.17 -6.56 24.21
N THR A 334 7.36 -7.13 23.99
CA THR A 334 7.69 -7.80 22.71
C THR A 334 6.72 -8.95 22.41
N THR A 335 6.37 -9.77 23.41
CA THR A 335 5.38 -10.85 23.28
C THR A 335 3.97 -10.31 23.10
N GLY A 336 3.62 -9.25 23.85
CA GLY A 336 2.32 -8.58 23.80
C GLY A 336 2.03 -7.92 22.46
N ILE A 337 3.03 -7.30 21.83
CA ILE A 337 2.92 -6.73 20.47
C ILE A 337 2.53 -7.81 19.46
N VAL A 338 3.09 -9.01 19.57
CA VAL A 338 2.74 -10.10 18.63
C VAL A 338 1.40 -10.73 19.00
N PHE A 339 1.22 -11.19 20.25
CA PHE A 339 0.17 -12.14 20.63
C PHE A 339 -0.83 -11.63 21.68
N GLY A 340 -0.64 -10.41 22.19
CA GLY A 340 -1.50 -9.90 23.26
C GLY A 340 -2.97 -9.88 22.82
N THR A 341 -3.84 -10.59 23.56
CA THR A 341 -5.25 -10.72 23.19
C THR A 341 -6.02 -9.40 23.33
N GLY A 342 -5.48 -8.43 24.08
CA GLY A 342 -6.19 -7.23 24.50
C GLY A 342 -7.32 -7.53 25.48
N THR A 343 -7.22 -8.62 26.24
CA THR A 343 -8.23 -9.01 27.23
C THR A 343 -8.27 -8.03 28.40
N ALA A 344 -7.12 -7.56 28.88
CA ALA A 344 -7.10 -6.52 29.91
C ALA A 344 -7.40 -5.14 29.33
N ASN A 345 -6.88 -4.82 28.15
CA ASN A 345 -7.16 -3.59 27.45
C ASN A 345 -7.16 -3.79 25.91
N PRO A 346 -8.31 -3.68 25.23
CA PRO A 346 -8.40 -3.86 23.79
C PRO A 346 -7.51 -2.93 22.96
N THR A 347 -7.15 -1.74 23.48
CA THR A 347 -6.27 -0.77 22.81
C THR A 347 -4.84 -1.29 22.68
N GLY A 348 -4.37 -2.12 23.63
CA GLY A 348 -3.03 -2.70 23.61
C GLY A 348 -2.96 -4.10 22.99
N ARG A 349 -3.99 -4.49 22.23
CA ARG A 349 -4.03 -5.79 21.54
C ARG A 349 -2.89 -5.91 20.54
N GLY A 350 -2.20 -7.05 20.54
CA GLY A 350 -1.15 -7.37 19.57
C GLY A 350 -1.70 -7.77 18.20
N MET A 351 -0.85 -8.03 17.21
CA MET A 351 -1.26 -8.33 15.82
C MET A 351 -2.03 -9.65 15.68
N LEU A 352 -1.66 -10.67 16.46
CA LEU A 352 -2.12 -12.06 16.40
C LEU A 352 -2.86 -12.45 17.69
N PRO A 353 -3.99 -11.79 18.05
CA PRO A 353 -4.70 -12.04 19.30
C PRO A 353 -5.26 -13.48 19.40
N ALA A 354 -5.38 -14.22 18.29
CA ALA A 354 -5.78 -15.62 18.26
C ALA A 354 -4.61 -16.59 17.98
N GLY A 355 -3.38 -16.08 17.89
CA GLY A 355 -2.18 -16.88 17.68
C GLY A 355 -1.69 -17.52 18.98
N GLN A 356 -0.88 -18.58 18.85
CA GLN A 356 -0.24 -19.25 19.97
C GLN A 356 1.14 -18.65 20.24
N PRO A 357 1.35 -17.94 21.37
CA PRO A 357 2.67 -17.51 21.76
C PRO A 357 3.54 -18.70 22.19
N ILE A 358 4.75 -18.75 21.66
CA ILE A 358 5.87 -19.53 22.18
C ILE A 358 6.88 -18.55 22.75
N PHE A 359 7.53 -18.87 23.87
CA PHE A 359 8.54 -18.00 24.47
C PHE A 359 9.81 -18.75 24.81
N ALA A 360 10.95 -18.11 24.57
CA ALA A 360 12.26 -18.56 25.04
C ALA A 360 13.08 -17.42 25.64
N GLY A 361 13.83 -17.74 26.68
CA GLY A 361 14.87 -16.89 27.24
C GLY A 361 16.14 -16.89 26.37
N TYR A 362 16.63 -15.74 25.93
CA TYR A 362 17.87 -15.67 25.12
C TYR A 362 19.15 -16.03 25.89
N GLN A 363 19.08 -16.19 27.22
CA GLN A 363 20.22 -16.62 28.05
C GLN A 363 20.11 -18.08 28.49
N THR A 364 19.01 -18.76 28.14
CA THR A 364 18.66 -20.08 28.69
C THR A 364 18.47 -21.13 27.61
N PHE A 365 18.54 -20.74 26.33
CA PHE A 365 18.67 -21.72 25.25
C PHE A 365 20.06 -22.36 25.29
N GLY A 366 20.13 -23.63 24.89
CA GLY A 366 21.39 -24.36 24.79
C GLY A 366 22.13 -24.00 23.50
N ASN A 367 22.21 -24.94 22.56
CA ASN A 367 22.73 -24.67 21.24
C ASN A 367 21.69 -23.92 20.39
N ARG A 368 22.07 -22.80 19.78
CA ARG A 368 21.16 -21.92 19.03
C ARG A 368 20.54 -22.61 17.81
N PHE A 369 21.31 -23.44 17.10
CA PHE A 369 20.82 -24.22 15.96
C PHE A 369 19.78 -25.26 16.40
N THR A 370 20.12 -26.08 17.39
CA THR A 370 19.19 -27.08 17.95
C THR A 370 17.91 -26.42 18.46
N HIS A 371 18.01 -25.26 19.11
CA HIS A 371 16.85 -24.49 19.55
C HIS A 371 15.95 -24.11 18.37
N THR A 372 16.48 -23.52 17.29
CA THR A 372 15.64 -23.21 16.12
C THR A 372 15.02 -24.46 15.52
N GLN A 373 15.79 -25.55 15.40
CA GLN A 373 15.31 -26.79 14.80
C GLN A 373 14.13 -27.38 15.58
N GLN A 374 14.16 -27.32 16.92
CA GLN A 374 13.08 -27.81 17.78
C GLN A 374 11.74 -27.13 17.49
N LEU A 375 11.74 -25.85 17.10
CA LEU A 375 10.53 -25.10 16.76
C LEU A 375 9.73 -25.73 15.60
N LEU A 376 10.40 -26.45 14.71
CA LEU A 376 9.77 -27.08 13.54
C LEU A 376 9.06 -28.39 13.86
N SER A 377 9.08 -28.81 15.13
CA SER A 377 8.53 -30.09 15.57
C SER A 377 7.64 -29.91 16.80
N GLY A 378 6.93 -30.98 17.17
CA GLY A 378 6.13 -30.98 18.39
C GLY A 378 7.00 -30.74 19.63
N PRO A 379 6.52 -29.94 20.60
CA PRO A 379 5.17 -29.39 20.71
C PRO A 379 4.95 -28.01 20.04
N TYR A 380 5.98 -27.42 19.41
CA TYR A 380 6.00 -26.00 19.03
C TYR A 380 5.30 -25.71 17.70
N TYR A 381 5.78 -26.29 16.61
CA TYR A 381 5.29 -26.03 15.23
C TYR A 381 5.24 -24.53 14.89
N ALA A 382 6.33 -23.80 15.13
CA ALA A 382 6.39 -22.36 14.94
C ALA A 382 6.57 -21.97 13.46
N CYS A 383 5.74 -21.03 12.98
CA CYS A 383 5.85 -20.46 11.64
C CYS A 383 6.98 -19.43 11.54
N PHE A 384 7.26 -18.73 12.65
CA PHE A 384 8.30 -17.71 12.73
C PHE A 384 8.91 -17.58 14.13
N GLN A 385 10.04 -16.89 14.21
CA GLN A 385 10.65 -16.43 15.45
C GLN A 385 10.95 -14.92 15.38
N SER A 386 10.74 -14.19 16.47
CA SER A 386 11.03 -12.74 16.59
C SER A 386 12.09 -12.49 17.66
N ASN A 387 13.18 -11.82 17.28
CA ASN A 387 14.36 -11.58 18.11
C ASN A 387 14.65 -10.08 18.28
N SER A 388 14.20 -9.53 19.41
CA SER A 388 14.48 -8.14 19.84
C SER A 388 15.73 -8.03 20.73
N TRP A 389 16.71 -8.92 20.52
CA TRP A 389 17.96 -9.01 21.27
C TRP A 389 19.07 -9.47 20.31
N GLY A 390 20.32 -9.52 20.77
CA GLY A 390 21.38 -10.17 20.00
C GLY A 390 22.76 -9.88 20.57
N SER A 391 23.79 -10.29 19.82
CA SER A 391 25.17 -10.19 20.27
C SER A 391 25.70 -8.75 20.20
N THR A 392 26.93 -8.56 20.68
CA THR A 392 27.64 -7.27 20.61
C THR A 392 27.60 -6.71 19.20
N LEU A 393 27.35 -5.39 19.12
CA LEU A 393 27.14 -4.70 17.86
C LEU A 393 28.42 -4.67 17.02
N THR A 394 28.24 -4.67 15.72
CA THR A 394 29.32 -4.68 14.73
C THR A 394 28.81 -4.10 13.41
N THR A 395 29.72 -3.64 12.56
CA THR A 395 29.45 -3.30 11.17
C THR A 395 29.71 -4.48 10.22
N LEU A 396 30.30 -5.57 10.73
CA LEU A 396 30.77 -6.70 9.95
C LEU A 396 29.77 -7.86 9.96
N TYR A 397 29.69 -8.58 8.85
CA TYR A 397 29.26 -9.97 8.87
C TYR A 397 30.33 -10.79 9.61
N ASN A 398 29.95 -11.44 10.71
CA ASN A 398 30.89 -12.20 11.53
C ASN A 398 30.42 -13.66 11.72
N SER A 399 31.09 -14.43 12.57
CA SER A 399 30.73 -15.83 12.83
C SER A 399 29.28 -16.02 13.33
N VAL A 400 28.71 -15.02 14.00
CA VAL A 400 27.30 -15.05 14.43
C VAL A 400 26.35 -14.78 13.25
N SER A 401 26.75 -13.93 12.29
CA SER A 401 26.01 -13.76 11.02
C SER A 401 26.03 -15.05 10.20
N GLN A 402 27.20 -15.70 10.13
CA GLN A 402 27.38 -16.99 9.47
C GLN A 402 26.52 -18.09 10.11
N GLU A 403 26.55 -18.22 11.44
CA GLU A 403 25.71 -19.18 12.16
C GLU A 403 24.23 -18.93 11.89
N MET A 404 23.79 -17.67 11.86
CA MET A 404 22.40 -17.34 11.57
C MET A 404 21.99 -17.70 10.13
N ASP A 405 22.88 -17.48 9.15
CA ASP A 405 22.63 -17.95 7.78
C ASP A 405 22.54 -19.48 7.72
N ASP A 406 23.42 -20.22 8.41
CA ASP A 406 23.37 -21.70 8.46
C ASP A 406 22.08 -22.21 9.11
N ILE A 407 21.65 -21.57 10.21
CA ILE A 407 20.38 -21.87 10.88
C ILE A 407 19.21 -21.72 9.91
N LEU A 408 19.11 -20.59 9.22
CA LEU A 408 17.99 -20.31 8.32
C LEU A 408 18.06 -21.12 7.02
N PHE A 409 19.26 -21.43 6.56
CA PHE A 409 19.49 -22.24 5.37
C PHE A 409 19.07 -23.70 5.59
N ARG A 410 19.31 -24.25 6.80
CA ARG A 410 18.98 -25.66 7.12
C ARG A 410 17.60 -25.85 7.74
N ASN A 411 16.98 -24.79 8.24
CA ASN A 411 15.67 -24.85 8.90
C ASN A 411 14.72 -23.89 8.20
N ASP A 412 13.67 -24.45 7.59
CA ASP A 412 12.61 -23.69 6.90
C ASP A 412 11.70 -22.95 7.91
N ILE A 413 12.22 -21.84 8.43
CA ILE A 413 11.56 -20.94 9.37
C ILE A 413 11.92 -19.49 9.05
N THR A 414 10.96 -18.59 9.20
CA THR A 414 11.23 -17.16 9.09
C THR A 414 11.68 -16.58 10.43
N ILE A 415 12.82 -15.89 10.47
CA ILE A 415 13.29 -15.21 11.68
C ILE A 415 13.40 -13.70 11.42
N PHE A 416 12.80 -12.92 12.32
CA PHE A 416 12.85 -11.47 12.35
C PHE A 416 13.88 -11.02 13.39
N GLN A 417 14.77 -10.12 13.00
CA GLN A 417 15.88 -9.69 13.86
C GLN A 417 15.97 -8.16 13.91
N SER A 418 15.99 -7.62 15.11
CA SER A 418 16.20 -6.18 15.32
C SER A 418 17.56 -5.71 14.78
N GLN A 419 17.57 -4.60 14.02
CA GLN A 419 18.78 -3.99 13.49
C GLN A 419 19.64 -3.35 14.60
N SER A 420 19.02 -2.85 15.69
CA SER A 420 19.58 -2.11 16.85
C SER A 420 19.30 -0.61 16.83
N ASN A 421 19.77 0.13 17.84
CA ASN A 421 19.33 1.48 18.22
C ASN A 421 20.50 2.48 18.38
N THR A 422 21.47 2.49 17.47
CA THR A 422 22.70 3.32 17.60
C THR A 422 22.76 4.53 16.68
N GLY A 423 21.75 4.75 15.83
CA GLY A 423 21.74 5.86 14.87
C GLY A 423 22.81 5.79 13.77
N ASN A 424 23.48 4.64 13.59
CA ASN A 424 24.52 4.43 12.57
C ASN A 424 24.56 2.97 12.11
N GLN A 425 25.59 2.56 11.36
CA GLN A 425 25.74 1.17 10.89
C GLN A 425 26.16 0.15 11.97
N SER A 426 26.29 0.51 13.24
CA SER A 426 26.62 -0.44 14.31
C SER A 426 25.38 -1.25 14.69
N SER A 427 25.26 -2.46 14.15
CA SER A 427 24.05 -3.29 14.26
C SER A 427 24.32 -4.67 14.86
N ARG A 428 23.26 -5.43 15.17
CA ARG A 428 23.40 -6.82 15.62
C ARG A 428 24.03 -7.67 14.50
N PRO A 429 25.01 -8.53 14.78
CA PRO A 429 25.59 -9.40 13.75
C PRO A 429 24.54 -10.33 13.13
N GLN A 430 23.56 -10.78 13.90
CA GLN A 430 22.43 -11.56 13.40
C GLN A 430 21.65 -10.83 12.30
N ALA A 431 21.53 -9.49 12.36
CA ALA A 431 20.81 -8.69 11.38
C ALA A 431 21.57 -8.60 10.04
N TRP A 432 22.90 -8.81 10.05
CA TRP A 432 23.74 -8.85 8.86
C TRP A 432 23.68 -10.16 8.08
N ALA A 433 23.08 -11.22 8.64
CA ALA A 433 22.83 -12.45 7.92
C ALA A 433 22.02 -12.18 6.64
N LYS A 434 22.28 -12.94 5.57
CA LYS A 434 21.61 -12.79 4.28
C LYS A 434 20.16 -13.28 4.34
N ASN A 435 19.96 -14.41 5.01
CA ASN A 435 18.70 -15.15 5.03
C ASN A 435 17.69 -14.58 6.04
N ILE A 436 18.15 -13.74 6.97
CA ILE A 436 17.31 -13.10 8.00
C ILE A 436 16.38 -12.03 7.40
N ILE A 437 15.27 -11.74 8.07
CA ILE A 437 14.53 -10.49 7.89
C ILE A 437 14.98 -9.52 9.00
N SER A 438 15.86 -8.61 8.66
CA SER A 438 16.33 -7.55 9.55
C SER A 438 15.35 -6.38 9.59
N VAL A 439 15.10 -5.84 10.77
CA VAL A 439 14.06 -4.82 11.00
C VAL A 439 14.65 -3.58 11.64
N GLY A 440 14.59 -2.45 10.91
CA GLY A 440 14.94 -1.11 11.39
C GLY A 440 13.76 -0.39 12.04
N GLY A 441 13.88 0.93 12.16
CA GLY A 441 12.92 1.75 12.90
C GLY A 441 12.63 3.10 12.26
N VAL A 442 11.37 3.51 12.34
CA VAL A 442 10.86 4.82 11.91
C VAL A 442 10.06 5.43 13.06
N TYR A 443 10.31 6.68 13.41
CA TYR A 443 9.49 7.38 14.40
C TYR A 443 8.17 7.77 13.75
N HIS A 444 7.06 7.44 14.41
CA HIS A 444 5.71 7.73 13.92
C HIS A 444 5.06 8.91 14.65
N LEU A 445 5.67 9.39 15.74
CA LEU A 445 5.31 10.65 16.41
C LEU A 445 3.84 10.74 16.88
N GLY A 446 3.21 9.58 17.13
CA GLY A 446 1.82 9.51 17.57
C GLY A 446 0.77 9.74 16.48
N THR A 447 1.15 9.76 15.19
CA THR A 447 0.21 10.01 14.08
C THR A 447 -0.05 8.75 13.25
N GLU A 448 -1.27 8.62 12.72
CA GLU A 448 -1.57 7.66 11.65
C GLU A 448 -1.10 8.15 10.29
N SER A 449 -1.09 9.46 10.11
CA SER A 449 -0.62 10.12 8.89
C SER A 449 0.89 9.98 8.83
N ARG A 450 1.37 8.98 8.11
CA ARG A 450 2.80 8.68 7.87
C ARG A 450 3.64 9.81 7.23
N THR A 451 3.09 11.02 7.13
CA THR A 451 3.68 12.19 6.48
C THR A 451 4.74 12.88 7.34
N ASP A 452 4.65 12.79 8.66
CA ASP A 452 5.65 13.32 9.59
C ASP A 452 6.61 12.25 10.13
N ASP A 453 6.37 10.99 9.75
CA ASP A 453 7.27 9.87 10.02
C ASP A 453 8.69 10.18 9.56
N ARG A 454 9.66 9.80 10.38
CA ARG A 454 11.08 10.07 10.14
C ARG A 454 11.97 9.05 10.83
N TRP A 455 13.10 8.70 10.25
CA TRP A 455 14.09 7.84 10.91
C TRP A 455 14.66 8.50 12.17
N ASN A 456 14.86 9.83 12.13
CA ASN A 456 15.21 10.66 13.28
C ASN A 456 16.47 10.23 14.07
N GLY A 457 17.37 9.48 13.45
CA GLY A 457 18.66 9.09 14.04
C GLY A 457 18.61 8.02 15.14
N GLY A 458 17.47 7.37 15.40
CA GLY A 458 17.35 6.38 16.48
C GLY A 458 17.82 4.98 16.09
N ALA A 459 17.20 4.42 15.04
CA ALA A 459 17.49 3.06 14.61
C ALA A 459 18.86 2.94 13.94
N SER A 460 19.50 1.77 14.07
CA SER A 460 20.69 1.42 13.29
C SER A 460 20.28 1.14 11.84
N ILE A 461 21.21 1.35 10.92
CA ILE A 461 20.93 1.44 9.48
C ILE A 461 21.95 0.62 8.68
N GLY A 462 21.68 0.38 7.41
CA GLY A 462 22.67 -0.14 6.46
C GLY A 462 23.50 0.97 5.80
N PRO A 463 24.17 0.65 4.68
CA PRO A 463 24.30 -0.70 4.09
C PRO A 463 25.07 -1.66 5.01
N ALA A 464 24.99 -2.96 4.73
CA ALA A 464 25.96 -3.92 5.26
C ALA A 464 27.38 -3.59 4.72
N SER A 465 28.42 -4.11 5.37
CA SER A 465 29.82 -3.83 4.98
C SER A 465 30.20 -4.24 3.56
N ASP A 466 29.48 -5.19 2.96
CA ASP A 466 29.64 -5.62 1.56
C ASP A 466 28.70 -4.92 0.57
N GLY A 467 27.94 -3.92 1.04
CA GLY A 467 27.07 -3.07 0.23
C GLY A 467 25.60 -3.53 0.14
N ARG A 468 25.23 -4.65 0.77
CA ARG A 468 23.84 -5.14 0.79
C ARG A 468 22.88 -4.13 1.42
N ILE A 469 21.66 -4.10 0.91
CA ILE A 469 20.56 -3.31 1.44
C ILE A 469 20.08 -3.93 2.75
N LYS A 470 20.25 -3.17 3.83
CA LYS A 470 19.78 -3.46 5.18
C LYS A 470 19.30 -2.16 5.84
N PRO A 471 18.36 -2.18 6.80
CA PRO A 471 17.55 -3.34 7.16
C PRO A 471 16.69 -3.82 5.97
N ASP A 472 16.10 -5.01 6.04
CA ASP A 472 15.21 -5.52 4.98
C ASP A 472 13.85 -4.77 5.03
N LEU A 473 13.34 -4.52 6.24
CA LEU A 473 12.11 -3.78 6.51
C LEU A 473 12.33 -2.80 7.66
N ALA A 474 11.40 -1.90 7.89
CA ALA A 474 11.34 -1.09 9.10
C ALA A 474 9.91 -1.03 9.62
N PHE A 475 9.74 -0.71 10.90
CA PHE A 475 8.43 -0.37 11.45
C PHE A 475 8.59 0.69 12.53
N PHE A 476 7.50 1.06 13.19
CA PHE A 476 7.48 2.10 14.21
C PHE A 476 8.46 1.84 15.36
N TYR A 477 9.15 2.91 15.75
CA TYR A 477 10.29 2.89 16.66
C TYR A 477 9.92 3.46 18.04
N ASP A 478 8.88 4.26 18.17
CA ASP A 478 8.57 5.00 19.39
C ASP A 478 7.17 4.68 19.93
N GLN A 479 6.98 4.90 21.24
CA GLN A 479 5.72 5.00 21.98
C GLN A 479 4.69 3.86 21.90
N ILE A 480 5.07 2.68 21.44
CA ILE A 480 4.16 1.54 21.23
C ILE A 480 3.42 1.13 22.51
N TYR A 481 2.08 1.18 22.45
CA TYR A 481 1.23 0.86 23.59
C TYR A 481 0.98 -0.64 23.74
N CYS A 482 1.63 -1.30 24.69
CA CYS A 482 1.61 -2.77 24.76
C CYS A 482 1.58 -3.30 26.20
N PRO A 483 1.22 -4.59 26.40
CA PRO A 483 1.30 -5.26 27.68
C PRO A 483 2.65 -5.05 28.36
N TYR A 484 2.62 -4.85 29.68
CA TYR A 484 3.81 -4.56 30.47
C TYR A 484 3.86 -5.42 31.73
N SER A 485 5.01 -5.44 32.38
CA SER A 485 5.30 -6.44 33.42
C SER A 485 5.11 -5.94 34.86
N THR A 486 4.47 -4.78 35.07
CA THR A 486 4.28 -4.23 36.43
C THR A 486 3.25 -5.03 37.22
N ASN A 487 2.18 -5.49 36.56
CA ASN A 487 1.19 -6.42 37.12
C ASN A 487 0.45 -7.15 35.98
N SER A 488 -0.47 -8.05 36.31
CA SER A 488 -1.16 -8.90 35.33
C SER A 488 -2.11 -8.18 34.38
N THR A 489 -2.35 -6.88 34.53
CA THR A 489 -3.21 -6.10 33.63
C THR A 489 -2.54 -4.80 33.16
N SER A 490 -1.24 -4.62 33.44
CA SER A 490 -0.53 -3.38 33.15
C SER A 490 -0.13 -3.24 31.69
N TYR A 491 -0.19 -2.01 31.17
CA TYR A 491 0.31 -1.64 29.85
C TYR A 491 1.30 -0.48 30.00
N THR A 492 2.11 -0.26 28.97
CA THR A 492 3.01 0.90 28.86
C THR A 492 2.80 1.59 27.52
N SER A 493 2.98 2.91 27.47
CA SER A 493 2.99 3.75 26.25
C SER A 493 4.39 4.24 25.88
N SER A 494 5.43 3.72 26.54
CA SER A 494 6.82 4.17 26.34
C SER A 494 7.72 3.12 25.71
N PHE A 495 7.17 1.96 25.33
CA PHE A 495 7.98 0.92 24.69
C PHE A 495 8.35 1.33 23.26
N GLY A 496 9.57 0.99 22.84
CA GLY A 496 10.10 1.46 21.57
C GLY A 496 11.44 0.80 21.22
N GLY A 497 12.17 1.43 20.31
CA GLY A 497 13.33 0.88 19.63
C GLY A 497 12.98 -0.03 18.46
N THR A 498 14.00 -0.53 17.77
CA THR A 498 13.84 -1.67 16.85
C THR A 498 13.30 -2.91 17.56
N SER A 499 13.36 -2.95 18.90
CA SER A 499 12.74 -3.96 19.76
C SER A 499 11.22 -3.96 19.71
N ALA A 500 10.59 -2.83 19.39
CA ALA A 500 9.16 -2.76 19.11
C ALA A 500 8.89 -2.99 17.60
N ALA A 501 9.72 -2.43 16.71
CA ALA A 501 9.55 -2.59 15.26
C ALA A 501 9.58 -4.06 14.78
N THR A 502 10.44 -4.86 15.39
CA THR A 502 10.66 -6.28 15.05
C THR A 502 9.43 -7.14 15.31
N PRO A 503 8.86 -7.20 16.54
CA PRO A 503 7.64 -7.95 16.81
C PRO A 503 6.44 -7.43 16.04
N MET A 504 6.36 -6.12 15.74
CA MET A 504 5.29 -5.60 14.88
C MET A 504 5.37 -6.22 13.48
N THR A 505 6.55 -6.22 12.87
CA THR A 505 6.79 -6.82 11.54
C THR A 505 6.50 -8.33 11.55
N ALA A 506 6.95 -9.04 12.59
CA ALA A 506 6.68 -10.46 12.76
C ALA A 506 5.18 -10.77 12.92
N GLY A 507 4.46 -9.92 13.64
CA GLY A 507 3.00 -9.99 13.77
C GLY A 507 2.27 -9.86 12.43
N TYR A 508 2.69 -8.94 11.56
CA TYR A 508 2.13 -8.83 10.21
C TYR A 508 2.43 -10.05 9.34
N ALA A 509 3.64 -10.61 9.45
CA ALA A 509 3.97 -11.88 8.80
C ALA A 509 3.06 -13.01 9.30
N GLY A 510 2.73 -13.04 10.59
CA GLY A 510 1.73 -13.93 11.18
C GLY A 510 0.37 -13.89 10.47
N LEU A 511 -0.15 -12.69 10.19
CA LEU A 511 -1.40 -12.55 9.45
C LEU A 511 -1.26 -13.03 8.00
N PHE A 512 -0.09 -12.80 7.36
CA PHE A 512 0.21 -13.37 6.06
C PHE A 512 0.24 -14.90 6.07
N PHE A 513 0.82 -15.56 7.09
CA PHE A 513 0.77 -17.01 7.24
C PHE A 513 -0.66 -17.55 7.28
N GLN A 514 -1.56 -16.89 8.01
CA GLN A 514 -2.97 -17.27 8.04
C GLN A 514 -3.66 -17.07 6.67
N MET A 515 -3.41 -15.93 6.00
CA MET A 515 -3.95 -15.66 4.67
C MET A 515 -3.47 -16.69 3.63
N TRP A 516 -2.18 -17.04 3.66
CA TRP A 516 -1.61 -18.07 2.81
C TRP A 516 -2.24 -19.43 3.09
N HIS A 517 -2.38 -19.79 4.37
CA HIS A 517 -3.00 -21.05 4.75
C HIS A 517 -4.45 -21.17 4.24
N ASN A 518 -5.18 -20.05 4.17
CA ASN A 518 -6.53 -19.98 3.62
C ASN A 518 -6.58 -19.95 2.08
N GLY A 519 -5.43 -20.01 1.39
CA GLY A 519 -5.34 -20.08 -0.07
C GLY A 519 -5.83 -18.85 -0.82
N ILE A 520 -5.95 -17.69 -0.16
CA ILE A 520 -6.62 -16.51 -0.74
C ILE A 520 -5.84 -15.87 -1.90
N PHE A 521 -4.59 -16.27 -2.10
CA PHE A 521 -3.72 -15.82 -3.19
C PHE A 521 -3.76 -16.73 -4.40
N GLY A 522 -4.62 -17.76 -4.40
CA GLY A 522 -4.58 -18.82 -5.42
C GLY A 522 -3.37 -19.74 -5.29
N ASN A 523 -2.66 -19.68 -4.15
CA ASN A 523 -1.60 -20.60 -3.80
C ASN A 523 -2.16 -21.98 -3.44
N PRO A 524 -1.35 -23.05 -3.51
CA PRO A 524 -1.69 -24.33 -2.88
C PRO A 524 -1.99 -24.10 -1.40
N ALA A 525 -3.08 -24.67 -0.89
CA ALA A 525 -3.38 -24.62 0.54
C ALA A 525 -3.50 -26.00 1.20
N THR A 526 -2.61 -26.89 0.76
CA THR A 526 -2.49 -28.26 1.24
C THR A 526 -1.91 -28.32 2.65
N GLY A 527 -2.55 -29.04 3.56
CA GLY A 527 -2.04 -29.28 4.92
C GLY A 527 -3.08 -29.01 6.00
N ALA A 528 -2.99 -29.71 7.13
CA ALA A 528 -4.02 -29.66 8.17
C ALA A 528 -3.92 -28.40 9.05
N THR A 529 -2.75 -27.74 9.09
CA THR A 529 -2.49 -26.58 9.94
C THR A 529 -1.78 -25.47 9.19
N VAL A 530 -1.80 -24.25 9.76
CA VAL A 530 -1.03 -23.11 9.24
C VAL A 530 0.46 -23.45 9.14
N PHE A 531 1.00 -24.22 10.11
CA PHE A 531 2.38 -24.64 10.07
C PHE A 531 2.66 -25.58 8.89
N ASP A 532 1.83 -26.59 8.67
CA ASP A 532 2.03 -27.58 7.59
C ASP A 532 2.01 -26.94 6.20
N ASN A 533 1.17 -25.91 6.03
CA ASN A 533 0.95 -25.23 4.76
C ASN A 533 1.69 -23.89 4.65
N ARG A 534 2.56 -23.53 5.59
CA ARG A 534 3.21 -22.20 5.58
C ARG A 534 4.03 -21.97 4.28
N PRO A 535 4.07 -20.75 3.74
CA PRO A 535 5.02 -20.42 2.68
C PRO A 535 6.46 -20.51 3.20
N LYS A 536 7.39 -20.71 2.27
CA LYS A 536 8.82 -20.79 2.56
C LYS A 536 9.36 -19.44 3.02
N ALA A 537 10.39 -19.45 3.85
CA ALA A 537 11.02 -18.22 4.37
C ALA A 537 11.38 -17.17 3.29
N PRO A 538 11.98 -17.51 2.14
CA PRO A 538 12.27 -16.52 1.10
C PRO A 538 10.99 -15.91 0.51
N LEU A 539 9.88 -16.66 0.41
CA LEU A 539 8.61 -16.11 -0.08
C LEU A 539 8.03 -15.10 0.89
N VAL A 540 8.10 -15.35 2.20
CA VAL A 540 7.70 -14.38 3.22
C VAL A 540 8.52 -13.09 3.07
N LYS A 541 9.84 -13.21 2.93
CA LYS A 541 10.75 -12.08 2.73
C LYS A 541 10.41 -11.28 1.46
N ALA A 542 10.23 -11.97 0.32
CA ALA A 542 9.87 -11.35 -0.95
C ALA A 542 8.49 -10.66 -0.92
N MET A 543 7.48 -11.30 -0.33
CA MET A 543 6.11 -10.76 -0.23
C MET A 543 6.08 -9.48 0.62
N LEU A 544 6.69 -9.52 1.81
CA LEU A 544 6.73 -8.35 2.69
C LEU A 544 7.46 -7.18 2.04
N ALA A 545 8.54 -7.42 1.30
CA ALA A 545 9.23 -6.38 0.54
C ALA A 545 8.42 -5.86 -0.66
N ASN A 546 7.74 -6.75 -1.40
CA ASN A 546 6.95 -6.41 -2.59
C ASN A 546 5.80 -5.46 -2.27
N ARG A 547 5.10 -5.73 -1.16
CA ARG A 547 3.89 -5.02 -0.74
C ARG A 547 4.06 -4.15 0.50
N ALA A 548 5.30 -3.89 0.92
CA ALA A 548 5.58 -2.91 1.95
C ALA A 548 5.03 -1.53 1.55
N TYR A 549 4.54 -0.79 2.54
CA TYR A 549 4.37 0.66 2.40
C TYR A 549 5.77 1.30 2.33
N ARG A 550 6.04 2.04 1.25
CA ARG A 550 7.32 2.70 1.00
C ARG A 550 7.21 4.19 1.28
N TYR A 551 8.02 4.72 2.19
CA TYR A 551 8.13 6.18 2.36
C TYR A 551 8.79 6.79 1.14
N ALA A 552 8.29 7.93 0.67
CA ALA A 552 8.94 8.67 -0.41
C ALA A 552 10.33 9.14 0.03
N PHE A 553 11.33 8.96 -0.83
CA PHE A 553 12.66 9.49 -0.62
C PHE A 553 13.36 9.75 -1.95
N SER A 554 14.35 10.64 -1.93
CA SER A 554 15.24 10.90 -3.06
C SER A 554 16.67 11.03 -2.55
N GLY A 555 17.58 10.27 -3.16
CA GLY A 555 18.98 10.21 -2.77
C GLY A 555 19.27 9.30 -1.58
N THR A 556 20.53 8.91 -1.46
CA THR A 556 21.02 7.97 -0.45
C THR A 556 21.15 8.58 0.95
N THR A 557 21.14 9.92 1.05
CA THR A 557 21.26 10.65 2.32
C THR A 557 19.91 11.03 2.93
N ALA A 558 18.80 10.80 2.21
CA ALA A 558 17.45 11.11 2.69
C ALA A 558 17.18 10.49 4.07
N ASP A 559 16.35 11.17 4.87
CA ASP A 559 16.05 10.72 6.23
C ASP A 559 15.40 9.33 6.24
N LEU A 560 14.59 9.01 5.25
CA LEU A 560 14.03 7.68 5.03
C LEU A 560 14.62 7.03 3.77
N SER A 561 15.93 7.13 3.54
CA SER A 561 16.57 6.45 2.41
C SER A 561 16.42 4.92 2.47
N ARG A 562 16.71 4.23 1.36
CA ARG A 562 16.66 2.76 1.24
C ARG A 562 17.42 2.03 2.36
N TYR A 563 18.56 2.56 2.79
CA TYR A 563 19.36 1.96 3.87
C TYR A 563 18.84 2.21 5.28
N LYS A 564 17.74 2.97 5.42
CA LYS A 564 17.11 3.29 6.71
C LYS A 564 15.73 2.63 6.83
N GLN A 565 14.89 2.77 5.80
CA GLN A 565 13.56 2.15 5.78
C GLN A 565 13.55 0.72 5.23
N GLY A 566 14.67 0.24 4.65
CA GLY A 566 14.68 -1.02 3.92
C GLY A 566 13.72 -0.97 2.74
N TRP A 567 12.97 -2.05 2.49
CA TRP A 567 11.91 -2.07 1.48
C TRP A 567 10.62 -1.37 1.92
N GLY A 568 10.58 -0.83 3.14
CA GLY A 568 9.45 -0.12 3.71
C GLY A 568 8.90 -0.81 4.96
N THR A 569 7.66 -0.49 5.32
CA THR A 569 6.96 -1.12 6.44
C THR A 569 6.01 -2.21 5.99
N ALA A 570 5.97 -3.33 6.70
CA ALA A 570 5.02 -4.40 6.43
C ALA A 570 3.56 -3.88 6.42
N ASP A 571 2.80 -4.24 5.40
CA ASP A 571 1.43 -3.76 5.21
C ASP A 571 0.56 -4.88 4.64
N VAL A 572 -0.26 -5.48 5.50
CA VAL A 572 -1.10 -6.62 5.11
C VAL A 572 -2.35 -6.20 4.33
N THR A 573 -2.74 -4.92 4.39
CA THR A 573 -3.78 -4.36 3.51
C THR A 573 -3.28 -4.34 2.07
N ASN A 574 -2.03 -3.91 1.85
CA ASN A 574 -1.41 -3.93 0.52
C ASN A 574 -1.24 -5.35 -0.02
N ILE A 575 -0.92 -6.33 0.84
CA ILE A 575 -0.86 -7.75 0.46
C ILE A 575 -2.26 -8.24 0.05
N TYR A 576 -3.27 -8.01 0.89
CA TYR A 576 -4.64 -8.45 0.63
C TYR A 576 -5.21 -7.80 -0.63
N ASN A 577 -5.04 -6.50 -0.84
CA ASN A 577 -5.57 -5.80 -2.00
C ASN A 577 -4.97 -6.30 -3.33
N ALA A 578 -3.71 -6.76 -3.31
CA ALA A 578 -3.04 -7.32 -4.47
C ALA A 578 -3.40 -8.80 -4.76
N ARG A 579 -4.09 -9.52 -3.85
CA ARG A 579 -4.23 -10.99 -3.86
C ARG A 579 -4.71 -11.63 -5.17
N ASN A 580 -5.48 -10.90 -5.98
CA ASN A 580 -6.01 -11.36 -7.27
C ASN A 580 -5.21 -10.87 -8.48
N LYS A 581 -4.08 -10.20 -8.25
CA LYS A 581 -3.23 -9.55 -9.26
C LYS A 581 -1.76 -9.91 -9.08
N MET A 582 -1.49 -11.18 -8.78
CA MET A 582 -0.15 -11.63 -8.45
C MET A 582 0.22 -12.99 -9.06
N MET A 583 1.53 -13.15 -9.30
CA MET A 583 2.21 -14.43 -9.52
C MET A 583 3.09 -14.72 -8.31
N LEU A 584 3.00 -15.95 -7.79
CA LEU A 584 3.75 -16.41 -6.62
C LEU A 584 4.48 -17.70 -6.95
N ILE A 585 5.80 -17.69 -6.80
CA ILE A 585 6.66 -18.87 -6.88
C ILE A 585 7.22 -19.09 -5.48
N ASN A 586 6.96 -20.27 -4.92
CA ASN A 586 7.38 -20.67 -3.57
C ASN A 586 8.35 -21.85 -3.69
N GLU A 587 9.60 -21.60 -4.11
CA GLU A 587 10.64 -22.63 -4.31
C GLU A 587 10.26 -23.73 -5.31
N ARG A 588 9.26 -23.49 -6.17
CA ARG A 588 8.77 -24.49 -7.15
C ARG A 588 9.78 -24.78 -8.26
N ASP A 589 10.58 -23.78 -8.60
CA ASP A 589 11.52 -23.84 -9.72
C ASP A 589 12.96 -23.74 -9.19
N ALA A 590 13.83 -24.63 -9.67
CA ALA A 590 15.26 -24.66 -9.36
C ALA A 590 16.09 -24.34 -10.61
N LEU A 591 17.27 -23.77 -10.40
CA LEU A 591 18.21 -23.38 -11.45
C LEU A 591 19.61 -23.91 -11.15
N MET A 592 20.17 -24.63 -12.12
CA MET A 592 21.59 -24.95 -12.15
C MET A 592 22.41 -23.73 -12.64
N ASN A 593 23.72 -23.81 -12.48
CA ASN A 593 24.64 -22.78 -12.94
C ASN A 593 24.38 -22.36 -14.41
N LEU A 594 24.35 -21.06 -14.66
CA LEU A 594 24.10 -20.39 -15.94
C LEU A 594 22.69 -20.59 -16.53
N GLN A 595 21.76 -21.22 -15.80
CA GLN A 595 20.39 -21.37 -16.27
C GLN A 595 19.57 -20.10 -16.03
N THR A 596 18.46 -19.99 -16.76
CA THR A 596 17.50 -18.90 -16.59
C THR A 596 16.10 -19.48 -16.56
N LYS A 597 15.33 -19.12 -15.53
CA LYS A 597 13.89 -19.34 -15.52
C LYS A 597 13.21 -18.10 -16.08
N THR A 598 12.32 -18.28 -17.04
CA THR A 598 11.57 -17.19 -17.66
C THR A 598 10.08 -17.38 -17.40
N TYR A 599 9.44 -16.31 -16.93
CA TYR A 599 8.00 -16.19 -16.77
C TYR A 599 7.49 -15.08 -17.66
N ARG A 600 6.33 -15.32 -18.28
CA ARG A 600 5.58 -14.28 -18.98
C ARG A 600 4.34 -13.94 -18.18
N VAL A 601 4.11 -12.65 -18.00
CA VAL A 601 3.01 -12.14 -17.18
C VAL A 601 2.30 -11.00 -17.93
N TRP A 602 0.98 -10.98 -17.86
CA TRP A 602 0.19 -9.92 -18.49
C TRP A 602 -0.08 -8.78 -17.51
N VAL A 603 0.26 -7.56 -17.90
CA VAL A 603 -0.10 -6.34 -17.18
C VAL A 603 -1.35 -5.71 -17.85
N PRO A 604 -2.48 -5.59 -17.14
CA PRO A 604 -3.68 -4.95 -17.66
C PRO A 604 -3.52 -3.45 -17.93
N ALA A 605 -4.39 -2.90 -18.78
CA ALA A 605 -4.46 -1.45 -19.00
C ALA A 605 -4.87 -0.71 -17.73
N GLY A 606 -4.16 0.38 -17.43
CA GLY A 606 -4.42 1.22 -16.26
C GLY A 606 -3.95 0.63 -14.93
N GLU A 607 -3.14 -0.43 -14.92
CA GLU A 607 -2.53 -0.92 -13.69
C GLU A 607 -1.64 0.20 -13.09
N PRO A 608 -1.78 0.54 -11.80
CA PRO A 608 -1.05 1.66 -11.20
C PRO A 608 0.42 1.35 -10.97
N GLU A 609 0.78 0.08 -10.80
CA GLU A 609 2.14 -0.33 -10.44
C GLU A 609 2.40 -1.79 -10.80
N PHE A 610 3.60 -2.07 -11.31
CA PHE A 610 4.17 -3.42 -11.42
C PHE A 610 5.32 -3.55 -10.41
N VAL A 611 5.32 -4.63 -9.61
CA VAL A 611 6.42 -4.93 -8.69
C VAL A 611 6.82 -6.39 -8.79
N ALA A 612 8.09 -6.67 -9.11
CA ALA A 612 8.68 -8.00 -9.01
C ALA A 612 9.70 -8.03 -7.86
N SER A 613 9.57 -8.98 -6.93
CA SER A 613 10.51 -9.19 -5.82
C SER A 613 10.94 -10.64 -5.78
N MET A 614 12.24 -10.89 -5.89
CA MET A 614 12.85 -12.22 -5.82
C MET A 614 13.70 -12.32 -4.56
N ALA A 615 13.59 -13.43 -3.85
CA ALA A 615 14.44 -13.73 -2.70
C ALA A 615 14.83 -15.21 -2.71
N TYR A 616 15.98 -15.53 -2.14
CA TYR A 616 16.46 -16.92 -2.01
C TYR A 616 17.27 -17.10 -0.73
N LEU A 617 17.33 -18.34 -0.25
CA LEU A 617 18.21 -18.72 0.85
C LEU A 617 19.59 -19.05 0.28
N ASP A 618 20.59 -18.29 0.71
CA ASP A 618 21.96 -18.44 0.22
C ASP A 618 22.80 -19.17 1.27
N PRO A 619 23.68 -20.12 0.90
CA PRO A 619 24.51 -20.84 1.86
C PRO A 619 25.36 -19.90 2.73
N PRO A 620 25.69 -20.27 3.99
CA PRO A 620 26.44 -19.40 4.90
C PRO A 620 27.86 -19.14 4.39
N GLN A 621 28.29 -17.87 4.42
CA GLN A 621 29.62 -17.46 3.95
C GLN A 621 30.63 -17.38 5.10
N VAL A 622 31.92 -17.52 4.80
CA VAL A 622 32.98 -17.29 5.78
C VAL A 622 33.10 -15.79 6.15
N PRO A 623 33.30 -15.44 7.43
CA PRO A 623 33.36 -14.05 7.90
C PRO A 623 34.46 -13.17 7.30
N ASN A 624 35.51 -13.76 6.73
CA ASN A 624 36.64 -13.04 6.14
C ASN A 624 36.47 -12.75 4.63
N ALA A 625 35.31 -13.07 4.04
CA ALA A 625 34.97 -12.68 2.67
C ALA A 625 34.60 -11.19 2.60
N THR A 626 34.86 -10.54 1.46
CA THR A 626 34.45 -9.15 1.21
C THR A 626 33.11 -9.02 0.48
N ILE A 627 32.57 -10.15 0.01
CA ILE A 627 31.23 -10.31 -0.57
C ILE A 627 30.62 -11.51 0.14
N HIS A 628 29.49 -11.32 0.83
CA HIS A 628 28.93 -12.41 1.63
C HIS A 628 28.03 -13.35 0.83
N ARG A 629 27.51 -12.91 -0.30
CA ARG A 629 26.71 -13.76 -1.19
C ARG A 629 27.56 -14.89 -1.80
N ILE A 630 27.05 -16.12 -1.83
CA ILE A 630 27.69 -17.28 -2.46
C ILE A 630 27.08 -17.52 -3.85
N ASN A 631 25.78 -17.75 -3.93
CA ASN A 631 25.08 -17.95 -5.20
C ASN A 631 24.51 -16.64 -5.73
N ASP A 632 24.65 -16.40 -7.03
CA ASP A 632 24.14 -15.22 -7.74
C ASP A 632 22.89 -15.57 -8.55
N LEU A 633 21.73 -15.28 -7.97
CA LEU A 633 20.48 -15.23 -8.71
C LEU A 633 20.14 -13.76 -8.97
N SER A 634 20.00 -13.38 -10.23
CA SER A 634 19.68 -12.01 -10.63
C SER A 634 18.27 -11.90 -11.21
N LEU A 635 17.53 -10.85 -10.84
CA LEU A 635 16.22 -10.52 -11.39
C LEU A 635 16.37 -9.59 -12.60
N LYS A 636 15.76 -9.98 -13.72
CA LYS A 636 15.66 -9.14 -14.92
C LYS A 636 14.23 -9.09 -15.41
N VAL A 637 13.72 -7.89 -15.62
CA VAL A 637 12.36 -7.65 -16.12
C VAL A 637 12.42 -6.90 -17.44
N THR A 638 11.69 -7.36 -18.45
CA THR A 638 11.61 -6.72 -19.77
C THR A 638 10.16 -6.32 -20.06
N ALA A 639 9.95 -5.03 -20.32
CA ALA A 639 8.67 -4.44 -20.69
C ALA A 639 8.27 -4.77 -22.14
N PRO A 640 7.00 -4.59 -22.53
CA PRO A 640 6.54 -4.86 -23.89
C PRO A 640 7.24 -4.03 -24.97
N ASN A 641 7.69 -2.82 -24.63
CA ASN A 641 8.47 -1.96 -25.53
C ASN A 641 9.98 -2.31 -25.60
N GLY A 642 10.42 -3.36 -24.92
CA GLY A 642 11.82 -3.79 -24.88
C GLY A 642 12.68 -3.13 -23.79
N SER A 643 12.12 -2.22 -22.98
CA SER A 643 12.86 -1.63 -21.83
C SER A 643 13.21 -2.71 -20.82
N VAL A 644 14.47 -2.75 -20.40
CA VAL A 644 14.99 -3.74 -19.43
C VAL A 644 15.19 -3.06 -18.08
N TYR A 645 14.80 -3.75 -17.00
CA TYR A 645 15.03 -3.36 -15.61
C TYR A 645 15.75 -4.49 -14.90
N TRP A 646 16.90 -4.19 -14.29
CA TRP A 646 17.61 -5.11 -13.40
C TRP A 646 17.16 -4.91 -11.95
N GLY A 647 17.18 -5.99 -11.17
CA GLY A 647 16.86 -5.94 -9.75
C GLY A 647 17.72 -4.93 -9.00
N ASN A 648 17.06 -4.18 -8.10
CA ASN A 648 17.64 -3.12 -7.27
C ASN A 648 18.22 -1.91 -8.05
N ASN A 649 18.17 -1.89 -9.39
CA ASN A 649 18.73 -0.81 -10.18
C ASN A 649 17.95 0.51 -9.99
N GLY A 650 18.65 1.54 -9.51
CA GLY A 650 18.08 2.86 -9.14
C GLY A 650 17.39 2.91 -7.77
N LEU A 651 17.20 1.77 -7.11
CA LEU A 651 16.37 1.66 -5.89
C LEU A 651 17.08 2.07 -4.59
N THR A 652 18.36 2.41 -4.66
CA THR A 652 19.09 3.08 -3.56
C THR A 652 18.90 4.60 -3.58
N ALA A 653 18.51 5.17 -4.73
CA ALA A 653 18.30 6.61 -4.92
C ALA A 653 16.82 7.01 -4.88
N GLY A 654 15.88 6.05 -4.93
CA GLY A 654 14.45 6.30 -4.81
C GLY A 654 13.62 5.02 -4.79
N ASN A 655 12.29 5.17 -4.94
CA ASN A 655 11.34 4.05 -4.93
C ASN A 655 11.00 3.47 -6.31
N VAL A 656 11.62 3.96 -7.38
CA VAL A 656 11.30 3.56 -8.76
C VAL A 656 12.55 3.00 -9.42
N SER A 657 12.41 1.85 -10.07
CA SER A 657 13.49 1.25 -10.85
C SER A 657 13.81 2.09 -12.09
N THR A 658 15.09 2.17 -12.43
CA THR A 658 15.53 2.86 -13.65
C THR A 658 15.78 1.86 -14.79
N VAL A 659 15.49 2.27 -16.02
CA VAL A 659 15.73 1.45 -17.22
C VAL A 659 17.23 1.26 -17.45
N GLY A 660 17.63 0.08 -17.88
CA GLY A 660 19.03 -0.30 -18.09
C GLY A 660 19.68 -0.78 -16.80
N GLY A 661 20.97 -0.45 -16.64
CA GLY A 661 21.79 -0.91 -15.52
C GLY A 661 22.39 -2.31 -15.75
N SER A 662 22.86 -2.92 -14.67
CA SER A 662 23.45 -4.25 -14.63
C SER A 662 22.84 -5.09 -13.51
N ALA A 663 23.03 -6.40 -13.56
CA ALA A 663 22.66 -7.30 -12.48
C ALA A 663 23.18 -6.81 -11.12
N ASN A 664 22.35 -6.92 -10.09
CA ASN A 664 22.83 -6.79 -8.72
C ASN A 664 23.69 -8.02 -8.40
N THR A 665 24.81 -7.81 -7.73
CA THR A 665 25.77 -8.88 -7.42
C THR A 665 26.08 -8.97 -5.92
N ARG A 666 25.14 -8.53 -5.07
CA ARG A 666 25.33 -8.41 -3.61
C ARG A 666 24.14 -8.92 -2.82
N ASP A 667 22.94 -8.51 -3.17
CA ASP A 667 21.72 -8.78 -2.40
C ASP A 667 21.14 -10.15 -2.74
N THR A 668 20.60 -10.84 -1.73
CA THR A 668 19.77 -12.04 -1.92
C THR A 668 18.28 -11.72 -2.01
N LEU A 669 17.95 -10.42 -2.05
CA LEU A 669 16.61 -9.87 -2.25
C LEU A 669 16.71 -8.77 -3.31
N GLU A 670 16.12 -9.03 -4.47
CA GLU A 670 16.09 -8.12 -5.60
C GLU A 670 14.67 -7.68 -5.93
N CYS A 671 14.47 -6.38 -6.13
CA CYS A 671 13.20 -5.79 -6.48
C CYS A 671 13.27 -5.00 -7.80
N VAL A 672 12.19 -5.03 -8.57
CA VAL A 672 11.90 -4.12 -9.69
C VAL A 672 10.55 -3.47 -9.42
N ILE A 673 10.50 -2.13 -9.43
CA ILE A 673 9.29 -1.34 -9.15
C ILE A 673 9.07 -0.36 -10.31
N VAL A 674 7.96 -0.51 -11.02
CA VAL A 674 7.59 0.33 -12.17
C VAL A 674 6.20 0.92 -11.95
N PRO A 675 6.07 2.24 -11.69
CA PRO A 675 4.77 2.91 -11.63
C PRO A 675 4.18 3.06 -13.03
N SER A 676 2.84 3.02 -13.10
CA SER A 676 2.07 3.13 -14.35
C SER A 676 2.64 2.26 -15.49
N PRO A 677 2.84 0.95 -15.26
CA PRO A 677 3.45 0.06 -16.25
C PRO A 677 2.65 0.03 -17.55
N GLN A 678 3.36 -0.07 -18.67
CA GLN A 678 2.72 -0.31 -19.96
C GLN A 678 1.91 -1.61 -19.92
N SER A 679 0.67 -1.56 -20.42
CA SER A 679 -0.11 -2.79 -20.63
C SER A 679 0.51 -3.65 -21.71
N GLY A 680 0.55 -4.96 -21.47
CA GLY A 680 1.17 -5.90 -22.39
C GLY A 680 1.75 -7.11 -21.67
N VAL A 681 2.41 -7.96 -22.44
CA VAL A 681 3.19 -9.09 -21.90
C VAL A 681 4.54 -8.59 -21.44
N TRP A 682 4.81 -8.74 -20.15
CA TRP A 682 6.11 -8.52 -19.54
C TRP A 682 6.84 -9.86 -19.38
N THR A 683 8.17 -9.84 -19.55
CA THR A 683 9.02 -11.00 -19.34
C THR A 683 9.79 -10.81 -18.03
N VAL A 684 9.63 -11.74 -17.09
CA VAL A 684 10.36 -11.77 -15.81
C VAL A 684 11.31 -12.96 -15.84
N GLN A 685 12.59 -12.70 -15.64
CA GLN A 685 13.64 -13.71 -15.68
C GLN A 685 14.39 -13.76 -14.35
N VAL A 686 14.60 -14.97 -13.83
CA VAL A 686 15.54 -15.24 -12.75
C VAL A 686 16.73 -15.98 -13.36
N ILE A 687 17.91 -15.38 -13.25
CA ILE A 687 19.13 -15.81 -13.93
C ILE A 687 20.10 -16.30 -12.87
N ALA A 688 20.47 -17.58 -12.91
CA ALA A 688 21.47 -18.16 -12.05
C ALA A 688 22.88 -17.91 -12.64
N SER A 689 23.35 -16.67 -12.52
CA SER A 689 24.64 -16.24 -13.07
C SER A 689 25.80 -17.05 -12.48
N GLU A 690 25.71 -17.41 -11.20
CA GLU A 690 26.68 -18.26 -10.51
C GLU A 690 25.97 -19.14 -9.46
N ILE A 691 26.06 -20.46 -9.59
CA ILE A 691 25.74 -21.41 -8.50
C ILE A 691 27.06 -22.04 -8.04
N ASN A 692 27.61 -21.50 -6.96
CA ASN A 692 28.92 -21.89 -6.41
C ASN A 692 28.82 -22.99 -5.36
N GLN A 693 27.67 -23.10 -4.68
CA GLN A 693 27.37 -24.13 -3.71
C GLN A 693 25.90 -24.53 -3.82
N ASP A 694 25.60 -25.79 -3.51
CA ASP A 694 24.22 -26.27 -3.49
C ASP A 694 23.39 -25.50 -2.44
N ALA A 695 22.23 -24.99 -2.87
CA ALA A 695 21.26 -24.29 -2.06
C ALA A 695 19.97 -25.12 -1.80
N ARG A 696 19.82 -26.30 -2.40
CA ARG A 696 18.66 -27.19 -2.22
C ARG A 696 19.09 -28.55 -1.68
N LEU A 697 19.24 -28.62 -0.35
CA LEU A 697 19.79 -29.78 0.35
C LEU A 697 18.92 -31.06 0.22
N GLU A 698 17.69 -30.96 -0.27
CA GLU A 698 16.81 -32.08 -0.55
C GLU A 698 17.06 -32.78 -1.89
N SER A 699 17.88 -32.19 -2.77
CA SER A 699 18.28 -32.75 -4.07
C SER A 699 19.79 -33.02 -4.14
N PRO A 700 20.23 -34.00 -4.96
CA PRO A 700 21.66 -34.26 -5.14
C PRO A 700 22.38 -33.29 -6.09
N GLU A 701 21.63 -32.55 -6.92
CA GLU A 701 22.18 -31.56 -7.85
C GLU A 701 22.71 -30.31 -7.16
N VAL A 702 23.74 -29.68 -7.73
CA VAL A 702 24.18 -28.35 -7.28
C VAL A 702 23.32 -27.30 -7.97
N ASP A 703 22.27 -26.86 -7.30
CA ASP A 703 21.32 -25.87 -7.81
C ASP A 703 20.85 -24.90 -6.73
N ALA A 704 20.01 -23.95 -7.12
CA ALA A 704 19.33 -23.05 -6.20
C ALA A 704 17.89 -22.85 -6.64
N ASP A 705 16.96 -22.87 -5.69
CA ASP A 705 15.62 -22.37 -5.88
C ASP A 705 15.49 -20.92 -5.39
N PHE A 706 14.31 -20.37 -5.58
CA PHE A 706 13.98 -19.02 -5.20
C PHE A 706 12.49 -18.87 -4.94
N ALA A 707 12.16 -17.81 -4.22
CA ALA A 707 10.83 -17.26 -4.20
C ALA A 707 10.73 -16.04 -5.12
N LEU A 708 9.58 -15.90 -5.80
CA LEU A 708 9.30 -14.77 -6.67
C LEU A 708 7.86 -14.30 -6.45
N VAL A 709 7.71 -13.01 -6.17
CA VAL A 709 6.42 -12.32 -6.05
C VAL A 709 6.35 -11.27 -7.14
N VAL A 710 5.40 -11.38 -8.06
CA VAL A 710 5.12 -10.35 -9.07
C VAL A 710 3.70 -9.85 -8.87
N THR A 711 3.51 -8.54 -8.70
CA THR A 711 2.20 -7.90 -8.51
C THR A 711 1.91 -6.88 -9.60
N GLY A 712 0.61 -6.59 -9.80
CA GLY A 712 0.13 -5.80 -10.94
C GLY A 712 -0.08 -6.62 -12.21
N VAL A 713 -0.26 -7.93 -12.06
CA VAL A 713 -0.33 -8.88 -13.19
C VAL A 713 -1.55 -9.79 -13.10
N GLN A 714 -2.06 -10.24 -14.23
CA GLN A 714 -2.98 -11.37 -14.30
C GLN A 714 -2.17 -12.63 -14.60
N TYR A 715 -2.12 -13.54 -13.62
CA TYR A 715 -1.40 -14.80 -13.74
C TYR A 715 -2.21 -15.96 -13.14
N SER A 716 -2.55 -15.87 -11.84
CA SER A 716 -3.44 -16.82 -11.17
C SER A 716 -4.88 -16.30 -11.15
N MET A 717 -5.80 -16.99 -11.84
CA MET A 717 -7.19 -16.56 -12.02
C MET A 717 -8.18 -17.57 -11.42
N ALA A 718 -9.22 -17.06 -10.77
CA ALA A 718 -10.43 -17.83 -10.49
C ALA A 718 -11.26 -17.94 -11.77
N PRO A 719 -12.07 -19.01 -11.95
CA PRO A 719 -13.12 -19.05 -12.97
C PRO A 719 -13.95 -17.77 -13.00
N GLU A 720 -14.15 -17.16 -14.17
CA GLU A 720 -15.00 -15.98 -14.34
C GLU A 720 -16.48 -16.32 -14.13
N ASN A 721 -16.89 -17.50 -14.58
CA ASN A 721 -18.24 -18.02 -14.45
C ASN A 721 -18.18 -19.48 -14.04
N VAL A 722 -19.05 -19.86 -13.11
CA VAL A 722 -19.22 -21.25 -12.69
C VAL A 722 -20.67 -21.67 -12.80
N VAL A 723 -20.93 -22.71 -13.60
CA VAL A 723 -22.28 -23.27 -13.81
C VAL A 723 -22.30 -24.73 -13.36
N GLN A 724 -23.28 -25.07 -12.53
CA GLN A 724 -23.52 -26.41 -12.03
C GLN A 724 -24.32 -27.25 -13.05
N TYR A 725 -23.91 -28.51 -13.23
CA TYR A 725 -24.73 -29.53 -13.91
C TYR A 725 -25.09 -30.65 -12.90
N ALA A 726 -26.38 -30.70 -12.54
CA ALA A 726 -27.10 -31.67 -11.67
C ALA A 726 -26.73 -31.76 -10.16
N GLY A 727 -27.78 -31.72 -9.30
CA GLY A 727 -27.80 -32.15 -7.89
C GLY A 727 -27.77 -31.04 -6.82
N SER A 728 -28.89 -30.77 -6.14
CA SER A 728 -29.07 -29.66 -5.18
C SER A 728 -27.87 -29.42 -4.24
N THR A 729 -27.39 -28.17 -4.21
CA THR A 729 -26.44 -27.69 -3.19
C THR A 729 -26.97 -28.03 -1.81
N GLN A 730 -26.22 -28.79 -1.01
CA GLN A 730 -26.58 -29.06 0.38
C GLN A 730 -25.96 -28.04 1.34
N SER A 731 -24.86 -27.38 0.94
CA SER A 731 -24.18 -26.29 1.68
C SER A 731 -23.09 -25.64 0.80
N GLY A 732 -22.80 -24.34 1.01
CA GLY A 732 -21.76 -23.59 0.29
C GLY A 732 -22.25 -22.89 -0.99
N SER A 733 -21.34 -22.18 -1.66
CA SER A 733 -21.60 -21.32 -2.83
C SER A 733 -20.45 -21.34 -3.83
N ALA A 734 -20.70 -20.92 -5.07
CA ALA A 734 -19.65 -20.79 -6.08
C ALA A 734 -18.56 -19.75 -5.70
N SER A 735 -18.86 -18.81 -4.79
CA SER A 735 -17.87 -17.88 -4.24
C SER A 735 -16.88 -18.51 -3.27
N ASP A 736 -17.09 -19.76 -2.86
CA ASP A 736 -16.16 -20.50 -1.99
C ASP A 736 -15.08 -21.23 -2.81
N LEU A 737 -15.34 -21.54 -4.09
CA LEU A 737 -14.38 -22.18 -5.02
C LEU A 737 -13.03 -21.47 -5.23
N PRO A 738 -12.89 -20.15 -5.03
CA PRO A 738 -11.58 -19.52 -5.11
C PRO A 738 -10.75 -19.73 -3.84
N THR A 739 -11.37 -20.07 -2.70
CA THR A 739 -10.71 -20.08 -1.38
C THR A 739 -10.42 -21.49 -0.91
N SER A 740 -9.15 -21.81 -0.66
CA SER A 740 -8.76 -23.09 -0.07
C SER A 740 -8.70 -22.96 1.46
N ASN A 741 -9.82 -22.55 2.05
CA ASN A 741 -9.97 -22.30 3.49
C ASN A 741 -10.86 -23.36 4.16
N ASN A 742 -10.95 -24.56 3.58
CA ASN A 742 -11.89 -25.63 3.93
C ASN A 742 -13.38 -25.22 3.84
N SER A 743 -13.72 -24.05 3.28
CA SER A 743 -15.09 -23.72 2.89
C SER A 743 -15.34 -24.38 1.55
N TYR A 744 -15.96 -25.54 1.59
CA TYR A 744 -16.18 -26.33 0.38
C TYR A 744 -17.50 -25.98 -0.29
N TRP A 745 -17.50 -26.04 -1.62
CA TRP A 745 -18.74 -26.21 -2.36
C TRP A 745 -19.09 -27.70 -2.43
N ARG A 746 -20.12 -28.11 -1.68
CA ARG A 746 -20.58 -29.50 -1.66
C ARG A 746 -21.53 -29.76 -2.83
N MET A 747 -21.13 -30.65 -3.72
CA MET A 747 -21.91 -31.08 -4.87
C MET A 747 -22.32 -32.55 -4.72
N ARG A 748 -23.60 -32.86 -4.94
CA ARG A 748 -24.12 -34.23 -4.91
C ARG A 748 -24.42 -34.75 -6.30
N GLY A 749 -23.77 -35.82 -6.73
CA GLY A 749 -24.10 -36.49 -8.00
C GLY A 749 -25.46 -37.23 -7.89
N GLY A 750 -26.36 -37.06 -8.87
CA GLY A 750 -27.76 -37.54 -8.87
C GLY A 750 -28.00 -39.04 -9.18
N SER A 751 -29.28 -39.47 -9.17
CA SER A 751 -29.72 -40.88 -9.27
C SER A 751 -30.61 -41.29 -10.45
N GLU A 752 -30.93 -40.44 -11.43
CA GLU A 752 -31.82 -40.82 -12.55
C GLU A 752 -31.12 -40.80 -13.92
N PHE A 753 -31.43 -41.84 -14.71
CA PHE A 753 -30.66 -42.42 -15.81
C PHE A 753 -30.89 -41.73 -17.18
N ASN A 754 -29.80 -41.36 -17.86
CA ASN A 754 -29.51 -41.77 -19.25
C ASN A 754 -28.01 -41.64 -19.58
N ASP A 755 -27.58 -42.46 -20.56
CA ASP A 755 -26.28 -42.89 -21.12
C ASP A 755 -24.89 -42.28 -20.76
N MET A 756 -24.72 -41.40 -19.77
CA MET A 756 -23.39 -40.86 -19.39
C MET A 756 -23.12 -40.65 -17.88
N THR A 757 -23.09 -41.72 -17.06
CA THR A 757 -22.50 -41.81 -15.68
C THR A 757 -23.07 -40.88 -14.57
N PRO A 758 -23.06 -41.27 -13.26
CA PRO A 758 -23.38 -40.34 -12.15
C PRO A 758 -22.31 -39.24 -12.08
N VAL A 759 -22.70 -37.96 -12.19
CA VAL A 759 -21.76 -36.85 -12.36
C VAL A 759 -22.03 -35.70 -11.37
N ALA A 760 -20.97 -35.16 -10.76
CA ALA A 760 -20.90 -33.81 -10.22
C ALA A 760 -19.92 -32.99 -11.07
N ALA A 761 -20.20 -31.74 -11.39
CA ALA A 761 -19.33 -30.99 -12.31
C ALA A 761 -19.30 -29.48 -12.07
N VAL A 762 -18.11 -28.89 -12.32
CA VAL A 762 -17.82 -27.45 -12.29
C VAL A 762 -17.43 -27.02 -13.71
N ARG A 763 -18.31 -26.31 -14.40
CA ARG A 763 -17.98 -25.65 -15.68
C ARG A 763 -17.31 -24.33 -15.40
N PHE A 764 -16.31 -23.97 -16.19
CA PHE A 764 -15.62 -22.69 -16.09
C PHE A 764 -15.37 -22.05 -17.45
N GLU A 765 -15.17 -20.73 -17.43
CA GLU A 765 -14.54 -19.99 -18.50
C GLU A 765 -13.61 -18.89 -17.94
N ASN A 766 -12.58 -18.54 -18.70
CA ASN A 766 -11.64 -17.46 -18.38
C ASN A 766 -11.16 -16.78 -19.66
N THR A 767 -11.06 -15.45 -19.62
CA THR A 767 -10.42 -14.65 -20.66
C THR A 767 -8.91 -14.93 -20.67
N VAL A 768 -8.35 -15.15 -21.86
CA VAL A 768 -6.91 -15.35 -22.04
C VAL A 768 -6.18 -14.01 -21.98
N PRO A 769 -5.29 -13.79 -21.00
CA PRO A 769 -4.50 -12.57 -20.93
C PRO A 769 -3.65 -12.40 -22.20
N GLY A 770 -3.69 -11.22 -22.82
CA GLY A 770 -2.93 -10.92 -24.05
C GLY A 770 -3.38 -11.67 -25.32
N GLY A 771 -4.39 -12.55 -25.25
CA GLY A 771 -4.95 -13.25 -26.42
C GLY A 771 -4.16 -14.46 -26.92
N SER A 772 -3.03 -14.80 -26.28
CA SER A 772 -2.23 -16.00 -26.57
C SER A 772 -1.80 -16.69 -25.27
N LEU A 773 -1.36 -17.95 -25.35
CA LEU A 773 -0.73 -18.67 -24.24
C LEU A 773 0.45 -19.51 -24.72
N SER A 774 1.51 -19.53 -23.93
CA SER A 774 2.61 -20.51 -23.99
C SER A 774 2.46 -21.66 -22.99
N GLU A 775 1.77 -21.43 -21.87
CA GLU A 775 1.48 -22.45 -20.86
C GLU A 775 0.13 -22.17 -20.19
N LEU A 776 -0.65 -23.22 -19.98
CA LEU A 776 -1.86 -23.21 -19.17
C LEU A 776 -1.74 -24.26 -18.08
N ARG A 777 -1.80 -23.86 -16.81
CA ARG A 777 -1.96 -24.77 -15.68
C ARG A 777 -3.36 -24.66 -15.11
N ILE A 778 -3.99 -25.79 -14.85
CA ILE A 778 -5.30 -25.87 -14.20
C ILE A 778 -5.14 -26.72 -12.96
N ARG A 779 -5.39 -26.11 -11.81
CA ARG A 779 -5.36 -26.74 -10.50
C ARG A 779 -6.77 -27.02 -10.04
N VAL A 780 -7.00 -28.22 -9.51
CA VAL A 780 -8.25 -28.64 -8.91
C VAL A 780 -7.96 -29.22 -7.53
N GLU A 781 -8.68 -28.75 -6.52
CA GLU A 781 -8.63 -29.23 -5.16
C GLU A 781 -10.04 -29.69 -4.75
N ALA A 782 -10.14 -30.97 -4.41
CA ALA A 782 -11.40 -31.58 -4.03
C ALA A 782 -11.18 -32.82 -3.17
N ARG A 783 -12.16 -33.11 -2.30
CA ARG A 783 -12.18 -34.31 -1.45
C ARG A 783 -13.54 -34.98 -1.42
N THR A 784 -13.56 -36.23 -0.98
CA THR A 784 -14.78 -37.02 -0.78
C THR A 784 -14.56 -38.11 0.25
N ALA A 785 -15.55 -38.35 1.10
CA ALA A 785 -15.52 -39.49 2.03
C ALA A 785 -15.89 -40.81 1.32
N GLN A 786 -16.39 -40.73 0.09
CA GLN A 786 -16.91 -41.88 -0.66
C GLN A 786 -15.84 -42.51 -1.54
N SER A 787 -15.63 -43.82 -1.39
CA SER A 787 -14.72 -44.57 -2.24
C SER A 787 -15.23 -44.69 -3.69
N GLY A 788 -14.28 -44.79 -4.63
CA GLY A 788 -14.57 -45.02 -6.05
C GLY A 788 -15.01 -43.77 -6.83
N VAL A 789 -14.84 -42.58 -6.26
CA VAL A 789 -15.01 -41.31 -6.98
C VAL A 789 -13.75 -41.02 -7.78
N THR A 790 -13.91 -40.67 -9.06
CA THR A 790 -12.81 -40.30 -9.97
C THR A 790 -13.09 -38.95 -10.63
N GLY A 791 -12.05 -38.15 -10.84
CA GLY A 791 -12.14 -36.84 -11.49
C GLY A 791 -11.57 -36.85 -12.92
N ALA A 792 -12.12 -35.98 -13.77
CA ALA A 792 -11.58 -35.66 -15.10
C ALA A 792 -11.77 -34.18 -15.42
N LEU A 793 -10.82 -33.59 -16.14
CA LEU A 793 -10.88 -32.25 -16.70
C LEU A 793 -11.11 -32.35 -18.21
N HIS A 794 -12.11 -31.65 -18.72
CA HIS A 794 -12.35 -31.52 -20.15
C HIS A 794 -12.23 -30.06 -20.59
N LEU A 795 -11.40 -29.80 -21.59
CA LEU A 795 -11.24 -28.49 -22.23
C LEU A 795 -11.91 -28.51 -23.61
N PHE A 796 -12.70 -27.49 -23.90
CA PHE A 796 -13.43 -27.35 -25.15
C PHE A 796 -12.60 -26.54 -26.15
N GLY A 797 -12.50 -27.05 -27.37
CA GLY A 797 -11.76 -26.43 -28.47
C GLY A 797 -12.55 -25.28 -29.07
N GLY A 798 -11.94 -24.11 -29.15
CA GLY A 798 -12.59 -22.89 -29.62
C GLY A 798 -12.72 -22.77 -31.13
N GLN A 799 -11.96 -23.55 -31.89
CA GLN A 799 -11.89 -23.47 -33.37
C GLN A 799 -12.57 -24.66 -34.07
N ASN A 800 -12.69 -25.81 -33.42
CA ASN A 800 -13.12 -27.09 -34.04
C ASN A 800 -14.12 -27.90 -33.19
N ASP A 801 -14.66 -27.35 -32.11
CA ASP A 801 -15.52 -28.06 -31.14
C ASP A 801 -14.92 -29.37 -30.57
N SER A 802 -13.59 -29.53 -30.64
CA SER A 802 -12.88 -30.72 -30.13
C SER A 802 -12.83 -30.72 -28.61
N ILE A 803 -12.89 -31.89 -27.96
CA ILE A 803 -12.74 -32.01 -26.50
C ILE A 803 -11.40 -32.63 -26.16
N ARG A 804 -10.58 -31.96 -25.34
CA ARG A 804 -9.38 -32.55 -24.73
C ARG A 804 -9.68 -32.96 -23.30
N SER A 805 -9.37 -34.21 -22.96
CA SER A 805 -9.71 -34.82 -21.67
C SER A 805 -8.45 -35.21 -20.91
N PHE A 806 -8.37 -34.84 -19.64
CA PHE A 806 -7.26 -35.13 -18.75
C PHE A 806 -7.79 -35.85 -17.52
N PRO A 807 -7.34 -37.09 -17.22
CA PRO A 807 -7.74 -37.78 -16.00
C PRO A 807 -7.12 -37.07 -14.79
N LEU A 808 -7.93 -36.80 -13.76
CA LEU A 808 -7.44 -36.29 -12.47
C LEU A 808 -7.18 -37.41 -11.46
N GLY A 809 -7.66 -38.62 -11.72
CA GLY A 809 -7.48 -39.79 -10.86
C GLY A 809 -8.57 -39.95 -9.79
N ALA A 810 -8.30 -40.79 -8.79
CA ALA A 810 -9.22 -41.04 -7.68
C ALA A 810 -9.23 -39.86 -6.69
N VAL A 811 -10.40 -39.50 -6.19
CA VAL A 811 -10.55 -38.46 -5.16
C VAL A 811 -10.58 -39.12 -3.79
N GLY A 812 -9.65 -38.70 -2.91
CA GLY A 812 -9.51 -39.22 -1.56
C GLY A 812 -10.31 -38.41 -0.53
N SER A 813 -10.23 -38.85 0.74
CA SER A 813 -10.82 -38.16 1.88
C SER A 813 -9.98 -37.00 2.40
N SER A 814 -8.70 -36.96 2.05
CA SER A 814 -7.81 -35.82 2.30
C SER A 814 -8.07 -34.72 1.27
N ASP A 815 -7.87 -33.47 1.70
CA ASP A 815 -7.89 -32.32 0.82
C ASP A 815 -6.64 -32.35 -0.07
N ALA A 816 -6.79 -32.88 -1.28
CA ALA A 816 -5.69 -33.18 -2.19
C ALA A 816 -5.83 -32.40 -3.48
N GLN A 817 -4.70 -31.89 -3.94
CA GLN A 817 -4.60 -31.08 -5.15
C GLN A 817 -4.15 -31.93 -6.34
N VAL A 818 -4.78 -31.71 -7.49
CA VAL A 818 -4.33 -32.21 -8.81
C VAL A 818 -4.07 -31.03 -9.74
N GLU A 819 -2.95 -31.06 -10.45
CA GLU A 819 -2.58 -30.04 -11.43
C GLU A 819 -2.46 -30.65 -12.83
N VAL A 820 -3.06 -29.99 -13.82
CA VAL A 820 -2.93 -30.31 -15.24
C VAL A 820 -2.16 -29.19 -15.92
N VAL A 821 -1.08 -29.53 -16.62
CA VAL A 821 -0.25 -28.58 -17.37
C VAL A 821 -0.40 -28.84 -18.86
N VAL A 822 -0.75 -27.81 -19.63
CA VAL A 822 -0.94 -27.87 -21.08
C VAL A 822 0.02 -26.87 -21.73
N THR A 823 0.90 -27.38 -22.61
CA THR A 823 1.93 -26.59 -23.32
C THR A 823 1.83 -26.69 -24.83
N THR A 824 0.95 -27.54 -25.37
CA THR A 824 0.79 -27.77 -26.81
C THR A 824 -0.62 -27.47 -27.29
N ASP A 825 -0.71 -27.04 -28.55
CA ASP A 825 -1.96 -26.70 -29.25
C ASP A 825 -2.85 -25.68 -28.50
N LEU A 826 -2.28 -24.83 -27.64
CA LEU A 826 -3.04 -23.90 -26.79
C LEU A 826 -3.95 -22.96 -27.59
N ALA A 827 -3.51 -22.52 -28.76
CA ALA A 827 -4.30 -21.67 -29.67
C ALA A 827 -5.65 -22.32 -30.07
N GLN A 828 -5.72 -23.65 -30.13
CA GLN A 828 -6.97 -24.35 -30.47
C GLN A 828 -8.00 -24.35 -29.32
N LEU A 829 -7.58 -24.06 -28.08
CA LEU A 829 -8.46 -23.97 -26.91
C LEU A 829 -9.08 -22.57 -26.75
N ILE A 830 -8.55 -21.57 -27.46
CA ILE A 830 -9.01 -20.18 -27.37
C ILE A 830 -10.19 -20.01 -28.33
N HIS A 831 -11.36 -19.69 -27.77
CA HIS A 831 -12.58 -19.39 -28.52
C HIS A 831 -12.50 -18.02 -29.20
N ALA A 832 -13.38 -17.76 -30.16
CA ALA A 832 -13.43 -16.52 -30.92
C ALA A 832 -13.59 -15.25 -30.06
N ASP A 833 -14.15 -15.39 -28.85
CA ASP A 833 -14.27 -14.32 -27.85
C ASP A 833 -13.06 -14.20 -26.91
N GLY A 834 -11.97 -14.91 -27.21
CA GLY A 834 -10.71 -14.84 -26.45
C GLY A 834 -10.72 -15.64 -25.15
N LYS A 835 -11.72 -16.50 -24.93
CA LYS A 835 -11.86 -17.28 -23.69
C LYS A 835 -11.43 -18.73 -23.87
N ILE A 836 -10.98 -19.35 -22.78
CA ILE A 836 -10.88 -20.80 -22.64
C ILE A 836 -12.07 -21.31 -21.83
N ARG A 837 -12.64 -22.44 -22.24
CA ARG A 837 -13.79 -23.07 -21.59
C ARG A 837 -13.49 -24.51 -21.24
N GLY A 838 -13.99 -24.96 -20.10
CA GLY A 838 -13.84 -26.34 -19.69
C GLY A 838 -14.82 -26.76 -18.61
N ILE A 839 -14.72 -28.03 -18.22
CA ILE A 839 -15.52 -28.62 -17.17
C ILE A 839 -14.67 -29.62 -16.38
N VAL A 840 -14.67 -29.50 -15.06
CA VAL A 840 -14.18 -30.54 -14.15
C VAL A 840 -15.36 -31.43 -13.78
N VAL A 841 -15.18 -32.74 -13.87
CA VAL A 841 -16.24 -33.73 -13.74
C VAL A 841 -15.80 -34.81 -12.78
N TRP A 842 -16.60 -35.09 -11.77
CA TRP A 842 -16.43 -36.21 -10.85
C TRP A 842 -17.48 -37.27 -11.09
N ARG A 843 -17.08 -38.54 -11.03
CA ARG A 843 -17.94 -39.69 -11.31
C ARG A 843 -17.74 -40.80 -10.29
N ARG A 844 -18.81 -41.53 -10.00
CA ARG A 844 -18.81 -42.76 -9.19
C ARG A 844 -19.75 -43.79 -9.81
N ALA A 845 -19.38 -45.06 -9.78
CA ALA A 845 -20.28 -46.11 -10.26
C ALA A 845 -21.50 -46.27 -9.33
N SER A 846 -22.71 -46.22 -9.93
CA SER A 846 -23.97 -46.77 -9.39
C SER A 846 -24.41 -46.34 -7.98
N SER A 847 -24.07 -45.14 -7.51
CA SER A 847 -24.57 -44.60 -6.23
C SER A 847 -24.43 -43.07 -6.15
N PHE A 848 -25.26 -42.43 -5.33
CA PHE A 848 -25.04 -41.05 -4.90
C PHE A 848 -23.65 -40.91 -4.27
N PHE A 849 -23.05 -39.74 -4.46
CA PHE A 849 -21.82 -39.34 -3.79
C PHE A 849 -21.82 -37.84 -3.61
N ASP A 850 -21.07 -37.40 -2.61
CA ASP A 850 -20.75 -36.00 -2.41
C ASP A 850 -19.29 -35.79 -2.79
N VAL A 851 -19.02 -34.71 -3.51
CA VAL A 851 -17.67 -34.16 -3.67
C VAL A 851 -17.67 -32.76 -3.08
N PHE A 852 -16.61 -32.47 -2.34
CA PHE A 852 -16.36 -31.19 -1.71
C PHE A 852 -15.26 -30.54 -2.53
N VAL A 853 -15.60 -29.46 -3.23
CA VAL A 853 -14.66 -28.76 -4.12
C VAL A 853 -14.24 -27.49 -3.41
N ASP A 854 -12.93 -27.35 -3.16
CA ASP A 854 -12.35 -26.22 -2.46
C ASP A 854 -11.71 -25.25 -3.47
N GLN A 855 -11.03 -25.74 -4.51
CA GLN A 855 -10.38 -24.87 -5.49
C GLN A 855 -10.46 -25.33 -6.95
N VAL A 856 -10.68 -24.38 -7.86
CA VAL A 856 -10.30 -24.49 -9.28
C VAL A 856 -9.56 -23.22 -9.69
N ARG A 857 -8.30 -23.32 -10.11
CA ARG A 857 -7.43 -22.16 -10.45
C ARG A 857 -6.70 -22.33 -11.76
N PHE A 858 -6.43 -21.21 -12.42
CA PHE A 858 -5.72 -21.13 -13.69
C PHE A 858 -4.43 -20.37 -13.50
N GLU A 859 -3.29 -20.93 -13.89
CA GLU A 859 -2.07 -20.16 -14.15
C GLU A 859 -1.91 -20.03 -15.66
N MET A 860 -1.93 -18.80 -16.17
CA MET A 860 -1.89 -18.50 -17.61
C MET A 860 -0.62 -17.71 -17.96
N GLN A 861 0.27 -18.31 -18.75
CA GLN A 861 1.45 -17.64 -19.29
C GLN A 861 1.20 -17.27 -20.77
N PRO A 862 1.21 -15.96 -21.13
CA PRO A 862 0.86 -15.48 -22.48
C PRO A 862 1.91 -15.65 -23.59
#